data_AF-A0A925BR24-F1
#
_entry.id   AF-A0A925BR24-F1
#
_cell.length_a   1.000
_cell.length_b   1.000
_cell.length_c   1.000
_cell.angle_alpha   90.00
_cell.angle_beta   90.00
_cell.angle_gamma   90.00
#
_symmetry.space_group_name_H-M   'P 1'
#
loop_
_entity.id
_entity.type
_entity.pdbx_description
1 polymer ?
#
loop_
_entity_poly.entity_id
_entity_poly.type
_entity_poly.pdbx_seq_one_letter_code
_entity_poly.pdbx_strand_id
1 'polypeptide(L)'
;MSDQPPSSSAAKAASFRWGSLLRPYRAPLLAIGFCLLAQMTFYSALPMSFQVLIDRAVLKQDRSVLVTVFSLLLVAVVVAAVAGLWQDRLSARVIAGLLRDLRARMFEQLQRLSLSYYSKTSEGDIVSRFSGDLHTIEEVCTSFVPWVVLPALSVLSSTVLLFLLDWRLALLAMLVWPVCLLGPRWTAPKAIAASYEKRDGEAVTASQVQENVAAQQVVKVFNLTDHSLTNFDTQNEELSSLTRRLHFFSSLVERSSTIGNTLLQVLVLGVGATLAFRGDLSVGSLTAFQSLFLLLSEQLAYVMQYTPNLIRAAGSVRRISSLLHAVPEITDSDDAREEFGFDSDLSLDGVSFSYDGESSTLTDVSLKIRKGQFVALVGPSGCGKSTVLSLILRLYDPKQGAVRIDDHDLRDIRQAVWRGRLAPVLQDNFLFDTTIRENIRLGRLEATDEEVEAAAKAAEIDEVIRKMPRGYKTKVGQRGGQLSGGQRQRIAIARAILRDPTILVLDEATSALDATSEAAINETLTRLAKDRTVISVTHRLSSVVNADQIFVFQQGRLIEQGRHEELLARGNLYAQLWQKQAGFEADGDGADITVTVDRLKAIPLLSRLDNDALAKLVSHFEPGQFGVGRVVVQEGDPGDKFYLIVRGKLEVFKDTEYGTEKRLVVLSDGDFFGEIALLRNVPRTASVRTLTPSVLLSLSRKAFLETLADTPQVREELERVLAERK
;
A
#
# COMPACT_ATOMS: atom_id res chain seq x y z
N MET A 1 -15.43 14.76 3.23
CA MET A 1 -16.66 15.13 2.49
C MET A 1 -16.42 16.40 1.70
N SER A 2 -16.14 16.26 0.40
CA SER A 2 -16.50 17.18 -0.68
C SER A 2 -16.19 16.47 -2.01
N ASP A 3 -16.89 15.35 -2.23
CA ASP A 3 -16.87 14.63 -3.50
C ASP A 3 -17.67 15.45 -4.53
N GLN A 4 -17.02 16.42 -5.18
CA GLN A 4 -17.55 16.95 -6.43
C GLN A 4 -17.26 15.90 -7.52
N PRO A 5 -18.29 15.35 -8.19
CA PRO A 5 -18.05 14.48 -9.33
C PRO A 5 -17.35 15.29 -10.43
N PRO A 6 -16.29 14.77 -11.06
CA PRO A 6 -15.64 15.45 -12.16
C PRO A 6 -16.65 15.74 -13.28
N SER A 7 -16.52 16.92 -13.89
CA SER A 7 -17.40 17.41 -14.96
C SER A 7 -17.58 16.36 -16.07
N SER A 8 -18.79 16.30 -16.63
CA SER A 8 -19.26 15.32 -17.62
C SER A 8 -18.43 15.24 -18.92
N SER A 9 -17.49 16.17 -19.10
CA SER A 9 -16.48 16.19 -20.17
C SER A 9 -15.35 15.15 -19.93
N ALA A 10 -14.85 15.02 -18.70
CA ALA A 10 -13.80 14.05 -18.36
C ALA A 10 -14.29 12.60 -18.40
N ALA A 11 -15.58 12.37 -18.11
CA ALA A 11 -16.22 11.06 -18.23
C ALA A 11 -16.34 10.56 -19.68
N LYS A 12 -16.33 11.46 -20.67
CA LYS A 12 -16.36 11.11 -22.10
C LYS A 12 -14.96 10.89 -22.71
N ALA A 13 -13.91 11.47 -22.14
CA ALA A 13 -12.53 11.29 -22.59
C ALA A 13 -11.85 9.99 -22.12
N ALA A 14 -12.40 9.33 -21.09
CA ALA A 14 -11.79 8.17 -20.41
C ALA A 14 -12.50 6.82 -20.67
N SER A 15 -13.05 6.61 -21.87
CA SER A 15 -13.53 5.26 -22.22
C SER A 15 -12.37 4.41 -22.73
N PHE A 16 -11.75 3.63 -21.84
CA PHE A 16 -10.89 2.53 -22.25
C PHE A 16 -11.69 1.72 -23.27
N ARG A 17 -11.21 1.67 -24.51
CA ARG A 17 -11.88 0.91 -25.56
C ARG A 17 -11.64 -0.56 -25.28
N TRP A 18 -12.46 -1.16 -24.42
CA TRP A 18 -12.53 -2.61 -24.19
C TRP A 18 -12.63 -3.38 -25.51
N GLY A 19 -13.26 -2.78 -26.52
CA GLY A 19 -13.29 -3.30 -27.89
C GLY A 19 -11.91 -3.48 -28.55
N SER A 20 -10.85 -2.79 -28.11
CA SER A 20 -9.47 -3.00 -28.56
C SER A 20 -8.85 -4.27 -27.97
N LEU A 21 -9.14 -4.60 -26.70
CA LEU A 21 -8.73 -5.85 -26.07
C LEU A 21 -9.41 -7.07 -26.69
N LEU A 22 -10.62 -6.90 -27.21
CA LEU A 22 -11.37 -7.97 -27.86
C LEU A 22 -10.98 -8.20 -29.34
N ARG A 23 -10.18 -7.30 -29.95
CA ARG A 23 -9.76 -7.44 -31.37
C ARG A 23 -9.06 -8.76 -31.68
N PRO A 24 -8.10 -9.24 -30.86
CA PRO A 24 -7.43 -10.53 -31.10
C PRO A 24 -8.38 -11.73 -31.03
N TYR A 25 -9.53 -11.57 -30.36
CA TYR A 25 -10.49 -12.63 -30.07
C TYR A 25 -11.73 -12.60 -30.98
N ARG A 26 -11.72 -11.85 -32.09
CA ARG A 26 -12.89 -11.73 -33.00
C ARG A 26 -13.34 -13.06 -33.62
N ALA A 27 -12.40 -13.87 -34.10
CA ALA A 27 -12.72 -15.17 -34.69
C ALA A 27 -13.37 -16.16 -33.71
N PRO A 28 -12.83 -16.39 -32.49
CA PRO A 28 -13.49 -17.24 -31.51
C PRO A 28 -14.82 -16.66 -31.03
N LEU A 29 -14.97 -15.34 -30.92
CA LEU A 29 -16.27 -14.71 -30.60
C LEU A 29 -17.34 -14.98 -31.66
N LEU A 30 -16.98 -14.95 -32.95
CA LEU A 30 -17.91 -15.34 -34.03
C LEU A 30 -18.27 -16.83 -33.96
N ALA A 31 -17.31 -17.70 -33.67
CA ALA A 31 -17.56 -19.13 -33.49
C ALA A 31 -18.47 -19.42 -32.27
N ILE A 32 -18.30 -18.68 -31.17
CA ILE A 32 -19.23 -18.71 -30.03
C ILE A 32 -20.63 -18.30 -30.50
N GLY A 33 -20.77 -17.20 -31.26
CA GLY A 33 -22.04 -16.77 -31.83
C GLY A 33 -22.75 -17.87 -32.64
N PHE A 34 -22.03 -18.61 -33.48
CA PHE A 34 -22.60 -19.73 -34.23
C PHE A 34 -23.06 -20.87 -33.32
N CYS A 35 -22.28 -21.22 -32.30
CA CYS A 35 -22.67 -22.24 -31.33
C CYS A 35 -23.92 -21.83 -30.52
N LEU A 36 -24.05 -20.54 -30.19
CA LEU A 36 -25.21 -20.00 -29.51
C LEU A 36 -26.47 -20.08 -30.38
N LEU A 37 -26.36 -19.83 -31.69
CA LEU A 37 -27.48 -20.00 -32.62
C LEU A 37 -27.95 -21.47 -32.70
N ALA A 38 -27.02 -22.43 -32.70
CA ALA A 38 -27.36 -23.85 -32.69
C ALA A 38 -28.11 -24.25 -31.41
N GLN A 39 -27.64 -23.79 -30.25
CA GLN A 39 -28.30 -24.02 -28.96
C GLN A 39 -29.69 -23.35 -28.92
N MET A 40 -29.78 -22.08 -29.33
CA MET A 40 -31.04 -21.32 -29.38
C MET A 40 -32.07 -22.04 -30.26
N THR A 41 -31.66 -22.54 -31.42
CA THR A 41 -32.53 -23.30 -32.33
C THR A 41 -33.13 -24.52 -31.62
N PHE A 42 -32.33 -25.25 -30.85
CA PHE A 42 -32.81 -26.40 -30.08
C PHE A 42 -33.77 -25.98 -28.96
N TYR A 43 -33.42 -24.96 -28.17
CA TYR A 43 -34.26 -24.48 -27.06
C TYR A 43 -35.63 -23.95 -27.54
N SER A 44 -35.69 -23.36 -28.73
CA SER A 44 -36.94 -22.94 -29.37
C SER A 44 -37.71 -24.11 -30.01
N ALA A 45 -37.01 -25.09 -30.58
CA ALA A 45 -37.64 -26.23 -31.27
C ALA A 45 -38.32 -27.20 -30.30
N LEU A 46 -37.79 -27.38 -29.09
CA LEU A 46 -38.33 -28.33 -28.12
C LEU A 46 -39.78 -28.00 -27.70
N PRO A 47 -40.14 -26.77 -27.27
CA PRO A 47 -41.53 -26.41 -26.98
C PRO A 47 -42.46 -26.50 -28.20
N MET A 48 -41.98 -26.09 -29.37
CA MET A 48 -42.74 -26.18 -30.63
C MET A 48 -43.03 -27.63 -31.03
N SER A 49 -42.16 -28.56 -30.65
CA SER A 49 -42.37 -29.97 -30.92
C SER A 49 -43.61 -30.53 -30.20
N PHE A 50 -44.04 -29.97 -29.06
CA PHE A 50 -45.25 -30.40 -28.37
C PHE A 50 -46.51 -30.20 -29.21
N GLN A 51 -46.58 -29.12 -30.00
CA GLN A 51 -47.69 -28.90 -30.92
C GLN A 51 -47.78 -30.02 -31.95
N VAL A 52 -46.66 -30.34 -32.60
CA VAL A 52 -46.59 -31.39 -33.62
C VAL A 52 -46.85 -32.78 -33.02
N LEU A 53 -46.27 -33.05 -31.85
CA LEU A 53 -46.38 -34.33 -31.16
C LEU A 53 -47.83 -34.61 -30.75
N ILE A 54 -48.51 -33.63 -30.16
CA ILE A 54 -49.88 -33.80 -29.68
C ILE A 54 -50.85 -33.83 -30.86
N ASP A 55 -50.79 -32.85 -31.77
CA ASP A 55 -51.79 -32.68 -32.83
C ASP A 55 -51.65 -33.70 -33.97
N ARG A 56 -50.41 -34.12 -34.28
CA ARG A 56 -50.15 -35.01 -35.43
C ARG A 56 -49.76 -36.43 -35.05
N ALA A 57 -49.10 -36.66 -33.92
CA ALA A 57 -48.68 -38.02 -33.54
C ALA A 57 -49.66 -38.67 -32.55
N VAL A 58 -49.99 -38.01 -31.44
CA VAL A 58 -50.82 -38.60 -30.37
C VAL A 58 -52.30 -38.61 -30.77
N LEU A 59 -52.87 -37.47 -31.14
CA LEU A 59 -54.30 -37.37 -31.47
C LEU A 59 -54.67 -38.13 -32.74
N LYS A 60 -53.77 -38.23 -33.73
CA LYS A 60 -53.98 -39.00 -34.97
C LYS A 60 -53.40 -40.42 -34.93
N GLN A 61 -52.80 -40.83 -33.82
CA GLN A 61 -52.13 -42.12 -33.63
C GLN A 61 -51.08 -42.47 -34.72
N ASP A 62 -50.41 -41.47 -35.30
CA ASP A 62 -49.40 -41.67 -36.34
C ASP A 62 -48.02 -41.96 -35.74
N ARG A 63 -47.64 -43.24 -35.74
CA ARG A 63 -46.34 -43.71 -35.24
C ARG A 63 -45.16 -43.17 -36.04
N SER A 64 -45.33 -42.88 -37.33
CA SER A 64 -44.24 -42.42 -38.19
C SER A 64 -43.80 -41.00 -37.85
N VAL A 65 -44.77 -40.11 -37.61
CA VAL A 65 -44.53 -38.74 -37.16
C VAL A 65 -43.91 -38.74 -35.75
N LEU A 66 -44.39 -39.62 -34.86
CA LEU A 66 -43.82 -39.77 -33.53
C LEU A 66 -42.32 -40.08 -33.56
N VAL A 67 -41.93 -41.13 -34.30
CA VAL A 67 -40.53 -41.57 -34.40
C VAL A 67 -39.66 -40.50 -35.09
N THR A 68 -40.19 -39.81 -36.11
CA THR A 68 -39.46 -38.76 -36.83
C THR A 68 -39.18 -37.55 -35.94
N VAL A 69 -40.18 -37.08 -35.18
CA VAL A 69 -40.00 -35.93 -34.27
C VAL A 69 -39.04 -36.29 -33.13
N PHE A 70 -39.19 -37.46 -32.50
CA PHE A 70 -38.28 -37.89 -31.43
C PHE A 70 -36.84 -38.09 -31.90
N SER A 71 -36.63 -38.70 -33.07
CA SER A 71 -35.29 -38.87 -33.64
C SER A 71 -34.64 -37.52 -33.98
N LEU A 72 -35.40 -36.58 -34.55
CA LEU A 72 -34.92 -35.24 -34.83
C LEU A 72 -34.57 -34.47 -33.55
N LEU A 73 -35.40 -34.56 -32.50
CA LEU A 73 -35.10 -33.97 -31.20
C LEU A 73 -33.86 -34.59 -30.56
N LEU A 74 -33.68 -35.91 -30.63
CA LEU A 74 -32.50 -36.58 -30.08
C LEU A 74 -31.22 -36.12 -30.78
N VAL A 75 -31.24 -36.03 -32.12
CA VAL A 75 -30.11 -35.47 -32.89
C VAL A 75 -29.87 -34.00 -32.50
N ALA A 76 -30.92 -33.20 -32.37
CA ALA A 76 -30.81 -31.80 -32.00
C ALA A 76 -30.25 -31.60 -30.58
N VAL A 77 -30.61 -32.45 -29.61
CA VAL A 77 -30.01 -32.46 -28.26
C VAL A 77 -28.50 -32.69 -28.34
N VAL A 78 -28.08 -33.71 -29.10
CA VAL A 78 -26.64 -34.03 -29.25
C VAL A 78 -25.89 -32.88 -29.91
N VAL A 79 -26.44 -32.30 -30.97
CA VAL A 79 -25.85 -31.13 -31.64
C VAL A 79 -25.75 -29.93 -30.70
N ALA A 80 -26.82 -29.62 -29.95
CA ALA A 80 -26.82 -28.53 -28.98
C ALA A 80 -25.82 -28.76 -27.84
N ALA A 81 -25.70 -30.00 -27.34
CA ALA A 81 -24.73 -30.36 -26.31
C ALA A 81 -23.29 -30.21 -26.80
N VAL A 82 -22.98 -30.69 -28.01
CA VAL A 82 -21.65 -30.52 -28.62
C VAL A 82 -21.34 -29.04 -28.87
N ALA A 83 -22.31 -28.28 -29.37
CA ALA A 83 -22.17 -26.84 -29.54
C ALA A 83 -21.95 -26.11 -28.21
N GLY A 84 -22.63 -26.53 -27.14
CA GLY A 84 -22.43 -26.03 -25.77
C GLY A 84 -21.02 -26.27 -25.27
N LEU A 85 -20.55 -27.53 -25.32
CA LEU A 85 -19.18 -27.88 -24.91
C LEU A 85 -18.11 -27.12 -25.70
N TRP A 86 -18.32 -26.96 -27.02
CA TRP A 86 -17.40 -26.19 -27.86
C TRP A 86 -17.42 -24.69 -27.50
N GLN A 87 -18.62 -24.14 -27.27
CA GLN A 87 -18.78 -22.76 -26.80
C GLN A 87 -18.09 -22.54 -25.46
N ASP A 88 -18.27 -23.43 -24.48
CA ASP A 88 -17.63 -23.31 -23.16
C ASP A 88 -16.10 -23.33 -23.29
N ARG A 89 -15.57 -24.23 -24.12
CA ARG A 89 -14.13 -24.31 -24.39
C ARG A 89 -13.59 -23.04 -25.06
N LEU A 90 -14.31 -22.49 -26.04
CA LEU A 90 -13.93 -21.24 -26.71
C LEU A 90 -14.00 -20.05 -25.76
N SER A 91 -15.08 -19.94 -24.99
CA SER A 91 -15.29 -18.89 -23.98
C SER A 91 -14.17 -18.92 -22.95
N ALA A 92 -13.84 -20.09 -22.39
CA ALA A 92 -12.74 -20.25 -21.43
C ALA A 92 -11.40 -19.77 -22.01
N ARG A 93 -11.12 -20.07 -23.29
CA ARG A 93 -9.90 -19.61 -23.97
C ARG A 93 -9.85 -18.09 -24.14
N VAL A 94 -10.96 -17.47 -24.54
CA VAL A 94 -11.06 -16.02 -24.71
C VAL A 94 -10.92 -15.29 -23.38
N ILE A 95 -11.62 -15.77 -22.35
CA ILE A 95 -11.60 -15.17 -21.00
C ILE A 95 -10.20 -15.25 -20.39
N ALA A 96 -9.56 -16.43 -20.45
CA ALA A 96 -8.20 -16.61 -19.92
C ALA A 96 -7.17 -15.73 -20.66
N GLY A 97 -7.33 -15.54 -21.98
CA GLY A 97 -6.51 -14.62 -22.77
C GLY A 97 -6.72 -13.16 -22.37
N LEU A 98 -7.99 -12.74 -22.29
CA LEU A 98 -8.37 -11.38 -21.89
C LEU A 98 -7.82 -11.00 -20.51
N LEU A 99 -7.96 -11.90 -19.52
CA LEU A 99 -7.46 -11.68 -18.16
C LEU A 99 -5.92 -11.61 -18.11
N ARG A 100 -5.22 -12.40 -18.92
CA ARG A 100 -3.76 -12.35 -19.05
C ARG A 100 -3.32 -10.98 -19.58
N ASP A 101 -3.94 -10.52 -20.66
CA ASP A 101 -3.62 -9.23 -21.28
C ASP A 101 -3.94 -8.07 -20.33
N LEU A 102 -5.05 -8.17 -19.58
CA LEU A 102 -5.44 -7.17 -18.59
C LEU A 102 -4.43 -7.10 -17.43
N ARG A 103 -4.05 -8.25 -16.85
CA ARG A 103 -3.02 -8.32 -15.79
C ARG A 103 -1.69 -7.75 -16.27
N ALA A 104 -1.26 -8.08 -17.49
CA ALA A 104 -0.03 -7.56 -18.06
C ALA A 104 -0.05 -6.04 -18.20
N ARG A 105 -1.13 -5.46 -18.75
CA ARG A 105 -1.27 -4.00 -18.90
C ARG A 105 -1.38 -3.27 -17.56
N MET A 106 -2.12 -3.83 -16.61
CA MET A 106 -2.22 -3.27 -15.26
C MET A 106 -0.84 -3.22 -14.59
N PHE A 107 -0.07 -4.30 -14.72
CA PHE A 107 1.27 -4.37 -14.16
C PHE A 107 2.24 -3.41 -14.86
N GLU A 108 2.22 -3.35 -16.20
CA GLU A 108 2.99 -2.39 -16.99
C GLU A 108 2.68 -0.94 -16.59
N GLN A 109 1.40 -0.61 -16.41
CA GLN A 109 1.00 0.73 -15.98
C GLN A 109 1.51 1.05 -14.57
N LEU A 110 1.42 0.12 -13.62
CA LEU A 110 2.00 0.30 -12.28
C LEU A 110 3.50 0.63 -12.34
N GLN A 111 4.26 -0.05 -13.21
CA GLN A 111 5.71 0.25 -13.35
C GLN A 111 5.99 1.64 -13.93
N ARG A 112 5.03 2.25 -14.64
CA ARG A 112 5.17 3.60 -15.21
C ARG A 112 4.73 4.72 -14.28
N LEU A 113 3.90 4.43 -13.28
CA LEU A 113 3.37 5.44 -12.37
C LEU A 113 4.46 5.97 -11.42
N SER A 114 4.41 7.27 -11.12
CA SER A 114 5.34 7.93 -10.21
C SER A 114 5.03 7.62 -8.74
N LEU A 115 5.98 7.86 -7.83
CA LEU A 115 5.80 7.62 -6.39
C LEU A 115 4.65 8.43 -5.77
N SER A 116 4.28 9.56 -6.35
CA SER A 116 3.09 10.33 -5.96
C SER A 116 1.78 9.51 -6.04
N TYR A 117 1.68 8.56 -6.98
CA TYR A 117 0.53 7.66 -7.04
C TYR A 117 0.50 6.70 -5.83
N TYR A 118 1.67 6.17 -5.46
CA TYR A 118 1.84 5.20 -4.38
C TYR A 118 1.72 5.84 -2.98
N SER A 119 1.97 7.14 -2.84
CA SER A 119 1.71 7.84 -1.57
C SER A 119 0.22 8.13 -1.34
N LYS A 120 -0.55 8.30 -2.42
CA LYS A 120 -2.01 8.56 -2.38
C LYS A 120 -2.85 7.28 -2.34
N THR A 121 -2.32 6.18 -2.86
CA THR A 121 -3.05 4.91 -3.00
C THR A 121 -2.43 3.85 -2.11
N SER A 122 -3.24 3.20 -1.26
CA SER A 122 -2.73 2.16 -0.38
C SER A 122 -2.27 0.92 -1.15
N GLU A 123 -1.21 0.26 -0.68
CA GLU A 123 -0.73 -1.01 -1.25
C GLU A 123 -1.87 -2.05 -1.31
N GLY A 124 -2.70 -2.10 -0.26
CA GLY A 124 -3.87 -2.98 -0.18
C GLY A 124 -4.92 -2.71 -1.27
N ASP A 125 -5.17 -1.44 -1.62
CA ASP A 125 -6.08 -1.12 -2.72
C ASP A 125 -5.54 -1.62 -4.06
N ILE A 126 -4.25 -1.42 -4.33
CA ILE A 126 -3.60 -1.92 -5.55
C ILE A 126 -3.71 -3.45 -5.62
N VAL A 127 -3.41 -4.15 -4.53
CA VAL A 127 -3.54 -5.62 -4.47
C VAL A 127 -4.99 -6.07 -4.68
N SER A 128 -5.96 -5.37 -4.08
CA SER A 128 -7.38 -5.69 -4.24
C SER A 128 -7.88 -5.55 -5.69
N ARG A 129 -7.26 -4.68 -6.49
CA ARG A 129 -7.55 -4.58 -7.94
C ARG A 129 -7.08 -5.82 -8.69
N PHE A 130 -5.97 -6.44 -8.27
CA PHE A 130 -5.44 -7.67 -8.88
C PHE A 130 -6.14 -8.94 -8.42
N SER A 131 -6.52 -9.02 -7.14
CA SER A 131 -7.18 -10.20 -6.58
C SER A 131 -8.70 -10.11 -6.67
N GLY A 132 -9.32 -9.05 -6.15
CA GLY A 132 -10.77 -8.91 -6.04
C GLY A 132 -11.45 -8.41 -7.32
N ASP A 133 -10.97 -7.31 -7.89
CA ASP A 133 -11.64 -6.72 -9.08
C ASP A 133 -11.50 -7.58 -10.32
N LEU A 134 -10.29 -8.06 -10.58
CA LEU A 134 -10.01 -8.98 -11.68
C LEU A 134 -10.83 -10.27 -11.56
N HIS A 135 -10.99 -10.80 -10.34
CA HIS A 135 -11.83 -11.95 -10.09
C HIS A 135 -13.32 -11.65 -10.34
N THR A 136 -13.83 -10.49 -9.90
CA THR A 136 -15.22 -10.07 -10.16
C THR A 136 -15.49 -9.97 -11.67
N ILE A 137 -14.52 -9.47 -12.44
CA ILE A 137 -14.61 -9.42 -13.91
C ILE A 137 -14.57 -10.82 -14.51
N GLU A 138 -13.70 -11.70 -14.01
CA GLU A 138 -13.59 -13.10 -14.44
C GLU A 138 -14.90 -13.86 -14.23
N GLU A 139 -15.51 -13.75 -13.04
CA GLU A 139 -16.81 -14.34 -12.72
C GLU A 139 -17.88 -13.84 -13.69
N VAL A 140 -17.91 -12.53 -13.95
CA VAL A 140 -18.89 -11.95 -14.86
C VAL A 140 -18.67 -12.40 -16.29
N CYS A 141 -17.45 -12.36 -16.81
CA CYS A 141 -17.16 -12.82 -18.16
C CYS A 141 -17.49 -14.31 -18.36
N THR A 142 -17.23 -15.16 -17.36
CA THR A 142 -17.52 -16.60 -17.41
C THR A 142 -19.02 -16.87 -17.43
N SER A 143 -19.77 -16.11 -16.64
CA SER A 143 -21.21 -16.29 -16.50
C SER A 143 -22.03 -15.45 -17.51
N PHE A 144 -21.41 -14.54 -18.25
CA PHE A 144 -22.11 -13.61 -19.14
C PHE A 144 -22.92 -14.30 -20.24
N VAL A 145 -22.32 -15.30 -20.89
CA VAL A 145 -22.97 -16.05 -21.97
C VAL A 145 -24.19 -16.84 -21.47
N PRO A 146 -24.06 -17.72 -20.46
CA PRO A 146 -25.18 -18.54 -20.00
C PRO A 146 -26.27 -17.76 -19.24
N TRP A 147 -25.93 -16.66 -18.55
CA TRP A 147 -26.89 -15.95 -17.69
C TRP A 147 -27.42 -14.64 -18.28
N VAL A 148 -26.82 -14.14 -19.36
CA VAL A 148 -27.27 -12.90 -20.01
C VAL A 148 -27.56 -13.13 -21.49
N VAL A 149 -26.58 -13.61 -22.26
CA VAL A 149 -26.72 -13.71 -23.73
C VAL A 149 -27.76 -14.77 -24.11
N LEU A 150 -27.62 -16.02 -23.62
CA LEU A 150 -28.56 -17.10 -23.91
C LEU A 150 -29.98 -16.78 -23.42
N PRO A 151 -30.20 -16.29 -22.17
CA PRO A 151 -31.52 -15.90 -21.71
C PRO A 151 -32.12 -14.75 -22.51
N ALA A 152 -31.34 -13.71 -22.85
CA ALA A 152 -31.84 -12.59 -23.65
C ALA A 152 -32.26 -13.02 -25.07
N LEU A 153 -31.47 -13.89 -25.72
CA LEU A 153 -31.84 -14.48 -27.01
C LEU A 153 -33.07 -15.37 -26.89
N SER A 154 -33.16 -16.16 -25.81
CA SER A 154 -34.31 -17.02 -25.53
C SER A 154 -35.58 -16.20 -25.32
N VAL A 155 -35.53 -15.12 -24.54
CA VAL A 155 -36.64 -14.17 -24.35
C VAL A 155 -37.11 -13.59 -25.68
N LEU A 156 -36.18 -13.16 -26.54
CA LEU A 156 -36.52 -12.65 -27.87
C LEU A 156 -37.18 -13.73 -28.73
N SER A 157 -36.63 -14.95 -28.76
CA SER A 157 -37.16 -16.07 -29.54
C SER A 157 -38.55 -16.50 -29.08
N SER A 158 -38.73 -16.68 -27.77
CA SER A 158 -40.01 -17.10 -27.18
C SER A 158 -41.06 -16.04 -27.40
N THR A 159 -40.71 -14.75 -27.29
CA THR A 159 -41.65 -13.66 -27.60
C THR A 159 -42.14 -13.76 -29.04
N VAL A 160 -41.24 -13.88 -30.02
CA VAL A 160 -41.60 -14.00 -31.44
C VAL A 160 -42.47 -15.25 -31.67
N LEU A 161 -42.10 -16.41 -31.11
CA LEU A 161 -42.84 -17.65 -31.29
C LEU A 161 -44.24 -17.63 -30.66
N LEU A 162 -44.40 -16.99 -29.49
CA LEU A 162 -45.71 -16.82 -28.86
C LEU A 162 -46.66 -16.00 -29.74
N PHE A 163 -46.18 -14.91 -30.34
CA PHE A 163 -46.96 -14.10 -31.29
C PHE A 163 -47.31 -14.87 -32.58
N LEU A 164 -46.43 -15.77 -33.04
CA LEU A 164 -46.69 -16.63 -34.19
C LEU A 164 -47.73 -17.72 -33.91
N LEU A 165 -47.81 -18.22 -32.66
CA LEU A 165 -48.80 -19.22 -32.26
C LEU A 165 -50.19 -18.61 -32.09
N ASP A 166 -50.33 -17.59 -31.24
CA ASP A 166 -51.58 -16.86 -31.08
C ASP A 166 -51.31 -15.45 -30.52
N TRP A 167 -51.61 -14.42 -31.30
CA TRP A 167 -51.33 -13.04 -30.92
C TRP A 167 -52.19 -12.53 -29.74
N ARG A 168 -53.37 -13.11 -29.51
CA ARG A 168 -54.29 -12.69 -28.45
C ARG A 168 -53.77 -13.17 -27.10
N LEU A 169 -53.38 -14.44 -27.03
CA LEU A 169 -52.70 -15.03 -25.86
C LEU A 169 -51.31 -14.41 -25.66
N ALA A 170 -50.57 -14.11 -26.74
CA ALA A 170 -49.27 -13.45 -26.64
C ALA A 170 -49.37 -12.07 -25.98
N LEU A 171 -50.36 -11.25 -26.34
CA LEU A 171 -50.60 -9.96 -25.68
C LEU A 171 -50.87 -10.10 -24.18
N LEU A 172 -51.64 -11.13 -23.80
CA LEU A 172 -51.88 -11.44 -22.39
C LEU A 172 -50.58 -11.90 -21.69
N ALA A 173 -49.79 -12.76 -22.34
CA ALA A 173 -48.51 -13.23 -21.84
C ALA A 173 -47.48 -12.10 -21.69
N MET A 174 -47.51 -11.07 -22.54
CA MET A 174 -46.63 -9.91 -22.42
C MET A 174 -46.87 -9.09 -21.14
N LEU A 175 -47.98 -9.31 -20.43
CA LEU A 175 -48.16 -8.77 -19.07
C LEU A 175 -47.14 -9.32 -18.06
N VAL A 176 -46.36 -10.34 -18.41
CA VAL A 176 -45.26 -10.84 -17.58
C VAL A 176 -44.23 -9.74 -17.32
N TRP A 177 -43.97 -8.87 -18.29
CA TRP A 177 -43.03 -7.75 -18.15
C TRP A 177 -43.45 -6.76 -17.05
N PRO A 178 -44.65 -6.14 -17.09
CA PRO A 178 -45.08 -5.26 -16.02
C PRO A 178 -45.23 -6.01 -14.69
N VAL A 179 -45.75 -7.25 -14.67
CA VAL A 179 -45.93 -8.01 -13.43
C VAL A 179 -44.60 -8.30 -12.73
N CYS A 180 -43.58 -8.74 -13.47
CA CYS A 180 -42.23 -8.97 -12.95
C CYS A 180 -41.52 -7.68 -12.52
N LEU A 181 -41.92 -6.51 -13.02
CA LEU A 181 -41.31 -5.23 -12.64
C LEU A 181 -42.07 -4.50 -11.51
N LEU A 182 -43.38 -4.68 -11.38
CA LEU A 182 -44.21 -3.98 -10.39
C LEU A 182 -43.96 -4.51 -8.97
N GLY A 183 -43.88 -5.83 -8.79
CA GLY A 183 -43.61 -6.45 -7.48
C GLY A 183 -42.29 -5.98 -6.84
N PRO A 184 -41.16 -6.11 -7.55
CA PRO A 184 -39.86 -5.60 -7.09
C PRO A 184 -39.83 -4.09 -6.85
N ARG A 185 -40.58 -3.26 -7.60
CA ARG A 185 -40.55 -1.80 -7.40
C ARG A 185 -40.88 -1.37 -5.97
N TRP A 186 -41.73 -2.11 -5.26
CA TRP A 186 -42.17 -1.78 -3.91
C TRP A 186 -41.23 -2.34 -2.83
N THR A 187 -40.57 -3.46 -3.12
CA THR A 187 -39.78 -4.23 -2.15
C THR A 187 -38.27 -4.05 -2.33
N ALA A 188 -37.80 -3.80 -3.56
CA ALA A 188 -36.39 -3.64 -3.90
C ALA A 188 -35.71 -2.44 -3.22
N PRO A 189 -36.33 -1.25 -3.06
CA PRO A 189 -35.67 -0.15 -2.33
C PRO A 189 -35.30 -0.52 -0.89
N LYS A 190 -36.15 -1.29 -0.21
CA LYS A 190 -35.89 -1.79 1.15
C LYS A 190 -34.78 -2.85 1.18
N ALA A 191 -34.76 -3.73 0.18
CA ALA A 191 -33.68 -4.72 0.04
C ALA A 191 -32.33 -4.06 -0.26
N ILE A 192 -32.30 -3.04 -1.13
CA ILE A 192 -31.10 -2.27 -1.44
C ILE A 192 -30.59 -1.53 -0.19
N ALA A 193 -31.48 -0.85 0.56
CA ALA A 193 -31.10 -0.19 1.81
C ALA A 193 -30.53 -1.17 2.84
N ALA A 194 -31.20 -2.31 3.05
CA ALA A 194 -30.70 -3.36 3.94
C ALA A 194 -29.36 -3.96 3.47
N SER A 195 -29.11 -3.98 2.15
CA SER A 195 -27.83 -4.43 1.59
C SER A 195 -26.70 -3.45 1.87
N TYR A 196 -26.98 -2.15 1.87
CA TYR A 196 -26.01 -1.13 2.28
C TYR A 196 -25.72 -1.23 3.79
N GLU A 197 -26.76 -1.29 4.62
CA GLU A 197 -26.60 -1.47 6.07
C GLU A 197 -25.76 -2.72 6.40
N LYS A 198 -26.06 -3.87 5.76
CA LYS A 198 -25.27 -5.10 5.94
C LYS A 198 -23.81 -4.89 5.56
N ARG A 199 -23.54 -4.21 4.45
CA ARG A 199 -22.17 -3.99 3.96
C ARG A 199 -21.37 -3.09 4.91
N ASP A 200 -22.01 -2.08 5.49
CA ASP A 200 -21.40 -1.24 6.52
C ASP A 200 -21.10 -2.05 7.78
N GLY A 201 -22.04 -2.90 8.22
CA GLY A 201 -21.83 -3.84 9.33
C GLY A 201 -20.68 -4.81 9.08
N GLU A 202 -20.57 -5.40 7.88
CA GLU A 202 -19.46 -6.27 7.49
C GLU A 202 -18.11 -5.54 7.56
N ALA A 203 -18.05 -4.26 7.16
CA ALA A 203 -16.85 -3.46 7.23
C ALA A 203 -16.42 -3.18 8.69
N VAL A 204 -17.38 -2.87 9.56
CA VAL A 204 -17.13 -2.67 11.00
C VAL A 204 -16.60 -3.96 11.65
N THR A 205 -17.25 -5.10 11.42
CA THR A 205 -16.79 -6.39 11.95
C THR A 205 -15.42 -6.78 11.41
N ALA A 206 -15.15 -6.57 10.10
CA ALA A 206 -13.84 -6.83 9.52
C ALA A 206 -12.74 -5.94 10.14
N SER A 207 -13.04 -4.66 10.38
CA SER A 207 -12.13 -3.74 11.06
C SER A 207 -11.81 -4.20 12.48
N GLN A 208 -12.82 -4.65 13.24
CA GLN A 208 -12.63 -5.16 14.60
C GLN A 208 -11.75 -6.42 14.62
N VAL A 209 -11.93 -7.33 13.66
CA VAL A 209 -11.07 -8.53 13.51
C VAL A 209 -9.64 -8.12 13.19
N GLN A 210 -9.44 -7.19 12.25
CA GLN A 210 -8.13 -6.69 11.88
C GLN A 210 -7.41 -6.05 13.08
N GLU A 211 -8.12 -5.25 13.87
CA GLU A 211 -7.60 -4.64 15.10
C GLU A 211 -7.20 -5.69 16.14
N ASN A 212 -8.07 -6.67 16.45
CA ASN A 212 -7.76 -7.71 17.43
C ASN A 212 -6.59 -8.61 16.99
N VAL A 213 -6.48 -8.93 15.70
CA VAL A 213 -5.35 -9.70 15.16
C VAL A 213 -4.05 -8.90 15.25
N ALA A 214 -4.08 -7.60 14.92
CA ALA A 214 -2.91 -6.74 15.03
C ALA A 214 -2.48 -6.52 16.50
N ALA A 215 -3.45 -6.39 17.41
CA ALA A 215 -3.24 -6.17 18.83
C ALA A 215 -3.15 -7.48 19.64
N GLN A 216 -2.96 -8.64 19.00
CA GLN A 216 -3.10 -9.92 19.68
C GLN A 216 -2.11 -10.11 20.84
N GLN A 217 -0.90 -9.55 20.72
CA GLN A 217 0.07 -9.54 21.82
C GLN A 217 -0.46 -8.74 23.02
N VAL A 218 -1.12 -7.60 22.79
CA VAL A 218 -1.76 -6.79 23.84
C VAL A 218 -2.90 -7.57 24.47
N VAL A 219 -3.79 -8.15 23.66
CA VAL A 219 -4.92 -8.96 24.16
C VAL A 219 -4.45 -10.09 25.08
N LYS A 220 -3.35 -10.77 24.73
CA LYS A 220 -2.78 -11.86 25.54
C LYS A 220 -2.05 -11.38 26.79
N VAL A 221 -1.20 -10.36 26.68
CA VAL A 221 -0.43 -9.85 27.82
C VAL A 221 -1.33 -9.22 28.88
N PHE A 222 -2.38 -8.51 28.46
CA PHE A 222 -3.34 -7.88 29.37
C PHE A 222 -4.54 -8.76 29.72
N ASN A 223 -4.56 -10.03 29.28
CA ASN A 223 -5.63 -10.99 29.54
C ASN A 223 -7.04 -10.48 29.14
N LEU A 224 -7.15 -9.78 28.01
CA LEU A 224 -8.40 -9.16 27.53
C LEU A 224 -9.26 -10.10 26.66
N THR A 225 -8.99 -11.42 26.69
CA THR A 225 -9.62 -12.37 25.76
C THR A 225 -11.16 -12.35 25.88
N ASP A 226 -11.69 -12.39 27.10
CA ASP A 226 -13.15 -12.41 27.31
C ASP A 226 -13.83 -11.10 26.91
N HIS A 227 -13.14 -9.97 27.13
CA HIS A 227 -13.62 -8.66 26.68
C HIS A 227 -13.65 -8.58 25.15
N SER A 228 -12.61 -9.04 24.46
CA SER A 228 -12.58 -9.11 23.00
C SER A 228 -13.67 -10.03 22.44
N LEU A 229 -13.92 -11.19 23.07
CA LEU A 229 -14.99 -12.11 22.68
C LEU A 229 -16.37 -11.46 22.84
N THR A 230 -16.65 -10.85 23.99
CA THR A 230 -17.95 -10.20 24.26
C THR A 230 -18.23 -9.05 23.29
N ASN A 231 -17.22 -8.23 22.99
CA ASN A 231 -17.35 -7.14 22.03
C ASN A 231 -17.56 -7.66 20.60
N PHE A 232 -16.91 -8.77 20.22
CA PHE A 232 -17.13 -9.39 18.93
C PHE A 232 -18.53 -9.99 18.82
N ASP A 233 -19.00 -10.68 19.86
CA ASP A 233 -20.34 -11.27 19.89
C ASP A 233 -21.44 -10.22 19.72
N THR A 234 -21.31 -9.07 20.38
CA THR A 234 -22.27 -7.96 20.25
C THR A 234 -22.35 -7.44 18.81
N GLN A 235 -21.20 -7.22 18.16
CA GLN A 235 -21.17 -6.76 16.76
C GLN A 235 -21.67 -7.84 15.80
N ASN A 236 -21.36 -9.11 16.08
CA ASN A 236 -21.80 -10.24 15.28
C ASN A 236 -23.32 -10.44 15.37
N GLU A 237 -23.93 -10.20 16.54
CA GLU A 237 -25.39 -10.19 16.70
C GLU A 237 -26.07 -9.08 15.88
N GLU A 238 -25.49 -7.88 15.89
CA GLU A 238 -25.96 -6.76 15.07
C GLU A 238 -25.88 -7.11 13.58
N LEU A 239 -24.72 -7.59 13.10
CA LEU A 239 -24.53 -8.05 11.73
C LEU A 239 -25.52 -9.16 11.34
N SER A 240 -25.78 -10.09 12.26
CA SER A 240 -26.78 -11.15 12.07
C SER A 240 -28.19 -10.57 11.91
N SER A 241 -28.55 -9.53 12.66
CA SER A 241 -29.84 -8.85 12.54
C SER A 241 -30.01 -8.14 11.18
N LEU A 242 -28.96 -7.46 10.71
CA LEU A 242 -28.92 -6.82 9.38
C LEU A 242 -29.02 -7.86 8.27
N THR A 243 -28.32 -8.98 8.43
CA THR A 243 -28.35 -10.11 7.50
C THR A 243 -29.75 -10.72 7.41
N ARG A 244 -30.44 -10.94 8.54
CA ARG A 244 -31.84 -11.40 8.55
C ARG A 244 -32.76 -10.43 7.81
N ARG A 245 -32.61 -9.12 8.05
CA ARG A 245 -33.40 -8.07 7.40
C ARG A 245 -33.20 -8.07 5.88
N LEU A 246 -31.95 -8.16 5.41
CA LEU A 246 -31.63 -8.28 3.98
C LEU A 246 -32.25 -9.53 3.36
N HIS A 247 -32.06 -10.70 3.97
CA HIS A 247 -32.60 -11.96 3.43
C HIS A 247 -34.13 -11.94 3.36
N PHE A 248 -34.80 -11.38 4.38
CA PHE A 248 -36.25 -11.24 4.38
C PHE A 248 -36.73 -10.36 3.21
N PHE A 249 -36.18 -9.15 3.06
CA PHE A 249 -36.59 -8.27 1.96
C PHE A 249 -36.21 -8.80 0.58
N SER A 250 -35.04 -9.43 0.43
CA SER A 250 -34.62 -10.05 -0.83
C SER A 250 -35.54 -11.22 -1.21
N SER A 251 -35.91 -12.06 -0.24
CA SER A 251 -36.88 -13.14 -0.45
C SER A 251 -38.26 -12.61 -0.82
N LEU A 252 -38.67 -11.46 -0.25
CA LEU A 252 -39.94 -10.83 -0.57
C LEU A 252 -39.97 -10.28 -2.01
N VAL A 253 -38.86 -9.71 -2.50
CA VAL A 253 -38.69 -9.29 -3.89
C VAL A 253 -38.89 -10.49 -4.83
N GLU A 254 -38.21 -11.60 -4.57
CA GLU A 254 -38.33 -12.84 -5.35
C GLU A 254 -39.76 -13.39 -5.32
N ARG A 255 -40.33 -13.59 -4.13
CA ARG A 255 -41.68 -14.13 -3.95
C ARG A 255 -42.76 -13.27 -4.62
N SER A 256 -42.65 -11.94 -4.57
CA SER A 256 -43.61 -11.04 -5.22
C SER A 256 -43.63 -11.22 -6.74
N SER A 257 -42.47 -11.45 -7.35
CA SER A 257 -42.33 -11.72 -8.79
C SER A 257 -42.87 -13.10 -9.15
N THR A 258 -42.55 -14.12 -8.35
CA THR A 258 -43.01 -15.49 -8.57
C THR A 258 -44.53 -15.60 -8.47
N ILE A 259 -45.16 -15.01 -7.45
CA ILE A 259 -46.62 -15.02 -7.30
C ILE A 259 -47.31 -14.37 -8.50
N GLY A 260 -46.82 -13.21 -8.94
CA GLY A 260 -47.35 -12.53 -10.11
C GLY A 260 -47.23 -13.37 -11.38
N ASN A 261 -46.07 -14.00 -11.59
CA ASN A 261 -45.84 -14.89 -12.72
C ASN A 261 -46.75 -16.13 -12.68
N THR A 262 -46.90 -16.80 -11.53
CA THR A 262 -47.79 -17.96 -11.38
C THR A 262 -49.25 -17.59 -11.63
N LEU A 263 -49.72 -16.44 -11.12
CA LEU A 263 -51.07 -15.97 -11.37
C LEU A 263 -51.31 -15.73 -12.87
N LEU A 264 -50.33 -15.11 -13.55
CA LEU A 264 -50.39 -14.89 -14.98
C LEU A 264 -50.36 -16.21 -15.77
N GLN A 265 -49.59 -17.21 -15.34
CA GLN A 265 -49.59 -18.55 -15.93
C GLN A 265 -50.96 -19.22 -15.82
N VAL A 266 -51.63 -19.14 -14.68
CA VAL A 266 -52.99 -19.67 -14.50
C VAL A 266 -53.98 -18.93 -15.40
N LEU A 267 -53.84 -17.60 -15.52
CA LEU A 267 -54.71 -16.79 -16.38
C LEU A 267 -54.52 -17.12 -17.86
N VAL A 268 -53.28 -17.20 -18.34
CA VAL A 268 -52.93 -17.60 -19.71
C VAL A 268 -53.45 -19.00 -20.02
N LEU A 269 -53.27 -19.96 -19.10
CA LEU A 269 -53.79 -21.31 -19.25
C LEU A 269 -55.32 -21.33 -19.31
N GLY A 270 -56.01 -20.57 -18.45
CA GLY A 270 -57.47 -20.50 -18.42
C GLY A 270 -58.07 -19.89 -19.69
N VAL A 271 -57.52 -18.78 -20.17
CA VAL A 271 -57.94 -18.15 -21.43
C VAL A 271 -57.61 -19.05 -22.62
N GLY A 272 -56.41 -19.65 -22.64
CA GLY A 272 -55.97 -20.57 -23.69
C GLY A 272 -56.81 -21.84 -23.76
N ALA A 273 -57.19 -22.41 -22.61
CA ALA A 273 -58.10 -23.54 -22.53
C ALA A 273 -59.50 -23.19 -23.07
N THR A 274 -59.98 -21.97 -22.81
CA THR A 274 -61.26 -21.48 -23.35
C THR A 274 -61.21 -21.34 -24.88
N LEU A 275 -60.11 -20.82 -25.43
CA LEU A 275 -59.90 -20.76 -26.89
C LEU A 275 -59.80 -22.15 -27.51
N ALA A 276 -59.13 -23.08 -26.85
CA ALA A 276 -59.06 -24.46 -27.29
C ALA A 276 -60.43 -25.15 -27.26
N PHE A 277 -61.25 -24.89 -26.24
CA PHE A 277 -62.61 -25.42 -26.14
C PHE A 277 -63.54 -24.89 -27.25
N ARG A 278 -63.31 -23.65 -27.72
CA ARG A 278 -64.03 -23.05 -28.86
C ARG A 278 -63.54 -23.52 -30.22
N GLY A 279 -62.43 -24.26 -30.28
CA GLY A 279 -61.80 -24.71 -31.52
C GLY A 279 -60.91 -23.67 -32.20
N ASP A 280 -60.70 -22.51 -31.58
CA ASP A 280 -59.83 -21.44 -32.11
C ASP A 280 -58.33 -21.79 -31.98
N LEU A 281 -57.99 -22.72 -31.08
CA LEU A 281 -56.63 -23.17 -30.80
C LEU A 281 -56.59 -24.71 -30.64
N SER A 282 -55.55 -25.38 -31.15
CA SER A 282 -55.39 -26.82 -30.89
C SER A 282 -54.82 -27.09 -29.49
N VAL A 283 -55.07 -28.29 -28.97
CA VAL A 283 -54.52 -28.74 -27.66
C VAL A 283 -52.99 -28.78 -27.70
N GLY A 284 -52.39 -29.15 -28.83
CA GLY A 284 -50.95 -29.08 -29.04
C GLY A 284 -50.42 -27.66 -29.01
N SER A 285 -51.07 -26.71 -29.70
CA SER A 285 -50.67 -25.29 -29.69
C SER A 285 -50.76 -24.69 -28.30
N LEU A 286 -51.80 -25.02 -27.52
CA LEU A 286 -51.92 -24.57 -26.13
C LEU A 286 -50.78 -25.09 -25.25
N THR A 287 -50.39 -26.36 -25.43
CA THR A 287 -49.30 -26.97 -24.68
C THR A 287 -47.95 -26.34 -25.05
N ALA A 288 -47.68 -26.17 -26.35
CA ALA A 288 -46.48 -25.49 -26.84
C ALA A 288 -46.43 -24.03 -26.34
N PHE A 289 -47.56 -23.32 -26.37
CA PHE A 289 -47.68 -21.96 -25.84
C PHE A 289 -47.34 -21.92 -24.35
N GLN A 290 -47.91 -22.82 -23.55
CA GLN A 290 -47.64 -22.88 -22.11
C GLN A 290 -46.16 -23.17 -21.80
N SER A 291 -45.54 -24.09 -22.55
CA SER A 291 -44.11 -24.40 -22.39
C SER A 291 -43.21 -23.22 -22.80
N LEU A 292 -43.52 -22.53 -23.91
CA LEU A 292 -42.79 -21.32 -24.32
C LEU A 292 -42.96 -20.18 -23.31
N PHE A 293 -44.16 -20.05 -22.73
CA PHE A 293 -44.44 -19.04 -21.73
C PHE A 293 -43.68 -19.31 -20.42
N LEU A 294 -43.64 -20.56 -19.95
CA LEU A 294 -42.83 -20.94 -18.78
C LEU A 294 -41.35 -20.63 -19.02
N LEU A 295 -40.83 -21.01 -20.20
CA LEU A 295 -39.45 -20.70 -20.60
C LEU A 295 -39.21 -19.18 -20.63
N LEU A 296 -40.11 -18.39 -21.22
CA LEU A 296 -40.00 -16.93 -21.24
C LEU A 296 -39.88 -16.36 -19.81
N SER A 297 -40.73 -16.80 -18.90
CA SER A 297 -40.72 -16.34 -17.50
C SER A 297 -39.44 -16.69 -16.75
N GLU A 298 -38.93 -17.92 -16.91
CA GLU A 298 -37.67 -18.35 -16.27
C GLU A 298 -36.47 -17.57 -16.81
N GLN A 299 -36.37 -17.43 -18.13
CA GLN A 299 -35.25 -16.72 -18.76
C GLN A 299 -35.24 -15.23 -18.39
N LEU A 300 -36.42 -14.62 -18.25
CA LEU A 300 -36.55 -13.25 -17.76
C LEU A 300 -36.05 -13.13 -16.30
N ALA A 301 -36.38 -14.10 -15.45
CA ALA A 301 -35.93 -14.12 -14.05
C ALA A 301 -34.40 -14.23 -13.96
N TYR A 302 -33.75 -15.04 -14.80
CA TYR A 302 -32.29 -15.17 -14.84
C TYR A 302 -31.58 -13.85 -15.15
N VAL A 303 -32.06 -13.10 -16.16
CA VAL A 303 -31.47 -11.79 -16.50
C VAL A 303 -31.61 -10.80 -15.32
N MET A 304 -32.77 -10.80 -14.66
CA MET A 304 -33.01 -9.93 -13.50
C MET A 304 -32.13 -10.30 -12.31
N GLN A 305 -32.02 -11.59 -11.99
CA GLN A 305 -31.20 -12.08 -10.88
C GLN A 305 -29.70 -11.83 -11.10
N TYR A 306 -29.25 -11.80 -12.36
CA TYR A 306 -27.86 -11.56 -12.71
C TYR A 306 -27.48 -10.07 -12.79
N THR A 307 -28.45 -9.17 -12.84
CA THR A 307 -28.22 -7.71 -12.96
C THR A 307 -27.30 -7.13 -11.86
N PRO A 308 -27.43 -7.51 -10.57
CA PRO A 308 -26.50 -7.05 -9.53
C PRO A 308 -25.03 -7.41 -9.79
N ASN A 309 -24.76 -8.56 -10.42
CA ASN A 309 -23.40 -8.97 -10.78
C ASN A 309 -22.80 -8.05 -11.84
N LEU A 310 -23.60 -7.68 -12.84
CA LEU A 310 -23.20 -6.72 -13.88
C LEU A 310 -22.89 -5.33 -13.28
N ILE A 311 -23.69 -4.88 -12.31
CA ILE A 311 -23.46 -3.60 -11.61
C ILE A 311 -22.16 -3.67 -10.80
N ARG A 312 -21.91 -4.76 -10.08
CA ARG A 312 -20.66 -4.98 -9.32
C ARG A 312 -19.44 -4.96 -10.24
N ALA A 313 -19.47 -5.73 -11.33
CA ALA A 313 -18.39 -5.75 -12.31
C ALA A 313 -18.18 -4.39 -12.99
N ALA A 314 -19.24 -3.60 -13.21
CA ALA A 314 -19.08 -2.23 -13.71
C ALA A 314 -18.25 -1.35 -12.75
N GLY A 315 -18.43 -1.53 -11.44
CA GLY A 315 -17.59 -0.89 -10.42
C GLY A 315 -16.12 -1.31 -10.50
N SER A 316 -15.86 -2.63 -10.58
CA SER A 316 -14.51 -3.18 -10.74
C SER A 316 -13.83 -2.71 -12.04
N VAL A 317 -14.57 -2.71 -13.15
CA VAL A 317 -14.13 -2.17 -14.45
C VAL A 317 -13.75 -0.70 -14.31
N ARG A 318 -14.52 0.11 -13.57
CA ARG A 318 -14.20 1.52 -13.34
C ARG A 318 -12.90 1.70 -12.55
N ARG A 319 -12.67 0.88 -11.51
CA ARG A 319 -11.43 0.93 -10.72
C ARG A 319 -10.19 0.48 -11.50
N ILE A 320 -10.30 -0.58 -12.29
CA ILE A 320 -9.20 -1.01 -13.17
C ILE A 320 -8.97 0.03 -14.27
N SER A 321 -10.04 0.59 -14.84
CA SER A 321 -9.94 1.67 -15.83
C SER A 321 -9.27 2.91 -15.24
N SER A 322 -9.55 3.28 -13.98
CA SER A 322 -8.88 4.42 -13.36
C SER A 322 -7.38 4.17 -13.15
N LEU A 323 -6.97 2.94 -12.83
CA LEU A 323 -5.54 2.56 -12.80
C LEU A 323 -4.90 2.67 -14.19
N LEU A 324 -5.54 2.10 -15.21
CA LEU A 324 -4.99 2.06 -16.58
C LEU A 324 -4.86 3.45 -17.23
N HIS A 325 -5.65 4.44 -16.79
CA HIS A 325 -5.58 5.83 -17.27
C HIS A 325 -4.88 6.77 -16.30
N ALA A 326 -4.39 6.29 -15.16
CA ALA A 326 -3.60 7.13 -14.26
C ALA A 326 -2.38 7.62 -15.04
N VAL A 327 -2.23 8.94 -15.17
CA VAL A 327 -1.11 9.55 -15.90
C VAL A 327 0.06 9.67 -14.93
N PRO A 328 1.25 9.16 -15.26
CA PRO A 328 2.44 9.40 -14.46
C PRO A 328 2.71 10.91 -14.34
N GLU A 329 2.90 11.42 -13.13
CA GLU A 329 3.18 12.86 -12.94
C GLU A 329 4.56 13.26 -13.51
N ILE A 330 5.47 12.29 -13.60
CA ILE A 330 6.83 12.46 -14.13
C ILE A 330 6.93 11.64 -15.40
N THR A 331 7.13 12.31 -16.53
CA THR A 331 7.30 11.68 -17.84
C THR A 331 8.56 12.23 -18.50
N ASP A 332 9.22 11.40 -19.29
CA ASP A 332 10.32 11.86 -20.14
C ASP A 332 9.70 12.59 -21.34
N SER A 333 10.24 13.76 -21.69
CA SER A 333 9.93 14.42 -22.96
C SER A 333 10.38 13.54 -24.14
N ASP A 334 9.72 13.65 -25.29
CA ASP A 334 10.16 12.96 -26.51
C ASP A 334 11.58 13.41 -26.93
N ASP A 335 11.91 14.67 -26.64
CA ASP A 335 13.24 15.27 -26.87
C ASP A 335 14.19 15.13 -25.66
N ALA A 336 13.87 14.27 -24.70
CA ALA A 336 14.70 14.08 -23.52
C ALA A 336 16.08 13.54 -23.91
N ARG A 337 17.13 14.14 -23.35
CA ARG A 337 18.52 13.81 -23.66
C ARG A 337 18.87 12.41 -23.18
N GLU A 338 19.45 11.63 -24.08
CA GLU A 338 19.93 10.26 -23.78
C GLU A 338 21.39 10.25 -23.29
N GLU A 339 22.12 11.34 -23.52
CA GLU A 339 23.49 11.52 -23.05
C GLU A 339 23.64 12.90 -22.40
N PHE A 340 24.33 12.93 -21.27
CA PHE A 340 24.72 14.15 -20.58
C PHE A 340 26.06 13.93 -19.86
N GLY A 341 26.85 15.00 -19.77
CA GLY A 341 28.05 15.06 -18.95
C GLY A 341 27.72 15.43 -17.51
N PHE A 342 28.67 15.22 -16.61
CA PHE A 342 28.65 15.83 -15.29
C PHE A 342 30.05 16.39 -15.06
N ASP A 343 30.25 17.66 -15.37
CA ASP A 343 31.56 18.29 -15.43
C ASP A 343 31.76 19.39 -14.39
N SER A 344 30.69 20.10 -14.02
CA SER A 344 30.77 21.19 -13.05
C SER A 344 30.07 20.85 -11.73
N ASP A 345 28.74 20.75 -11.73
CA ASP A 345 27.96 20.77 -10.50
C ASP A 345 26.51 20.29 -10.65
N LEU A 346 25.93 19.83 -9.53
CA LEU A 346 24.51 19.58 -9.34
C LEU A 346 23.95 20.71 -8.48
N SER A 347 22.93 21.42 -8.96
CA SER A 347 22.31 22.55 -8.24
C SER A 347 20.81 22.38 -8.04
N LEU A 348 20.31 22.98 -6.96
CA LEU A 348 18.91 23.34 -6.81
C LEU A 348 18.84 24.86 -6.93
N ASP A 349 17.97 25.36 -7.80
CA ASP A 349 17.83 26.79 -8.07
C ASP A 349 16.41 27.24 -7.69
N GLY A 350 16.26 27.91 -6.55
CA GLY A 350 14.99 28.49 -6.08
C GLY A 350 13.88 27.46 -5.88
N VAL A 351 14.22 26.26 -5.42
CA VAL A 351 13.31 25.12 -5.40
C VAL A 351 12.26 25.23 -4.30
N SER A 352 10.98 25.15 -4.68
CA SER A 352 9.86 25.00 -3.75
C SER A 352 9.02 23.77 -4.08
N PHE A 353 8.65 23.01 -3.05
CA PHE A 353 7.98 21.71 -3.20
C PHE A 353 7.00 21.39 -2.06
N SER A 354 5.92 20.71 -2.40
CA SER A 354 4.89 20.19 -1.50
C SER A 354 4.35 18.86 -2.02
N TYR A 355 4.15 17.88 -1.12
CA TYR A 355 3.59 16.57 -1.46
C TYR A 355 2.06 16.60 -1.64
N ASP A 356 1.36 17.36 -0.82
CA ASP A 356 -0.11 17.47 -0.78
C ASP A 356 -0.64 18.73 -1.48
N GLY A 357 0.23 19.70 -1.77
CA GLY A 357 -0.11 20.99 -2.34
C GLY A 357 -0.61 22.02 -1.32
N GLU A 358 -0.78 21.64 -0.06
CA GLU A 358 -1.32 22.49 1.00
C GLU A 358 -0.20 22.99 1.94
N SER A 359 0.78 22.13 2.24
CA SER A 359 1.89 22.45 3.13
C SER A 359 3.22 22.49 2.36
N SER A 360 3.88 23.66 2.36
CA SER A 360 5.19 23.80 1.72
C SER A 360 6.24 23.02 2.51
N THR A 361 6.76 21.94 1.91
CA THR A 361 7.81 21.10 2.51
C THR A 361 9.19 21.72 2.31
N LEU A 362 9.43 22.31 1.14
CA LEU A 362 10.63 23.07 0.81
C LEU A 362 10.22 24.44 0.26
N THR A 363 10.89 25.50 0.72
CA THR A 363 10.60 26.88 0.30
C THR A 363 11.90 27.57 -0.11
N ASP A 364 12.00 27.94 -1.38
CA ASP A 364 13.11 28.72 -1.96
C ASP A 364 14.51 28.17 -1.60
N VAL A 365 14.70 26.87 -1.82
CA VAL A 365 15.97 26.20 -1.54
C VAL A 365 16.90 26.34 -2.73
N SER A 366 18.04 26.99 -2.52
CA SER A 366 19.13 27.07 -3.49
C SER A 366 20.43 26.51 -2.93
N LEU A 367 21.04 25.54 -3.61
CA LEU A 367 22.33 24.94 -3.21
C LEU A 367 23.10 24.42 -4.41
N LYS A 368 24.42 24.26 -4.26
CA LYS A 368 25.34 23.87 -5.35
C LYS A 368 26.35 22.83 -4.88
N ILE A 369 26.43 21.69 -5.57
CA ILE A 369 27.28 20.53 -5.23
C ILE A 369 28.24 20.30 -6.39
N ARG A 370 29.55 20.49 -6.19
CA ARG A 370 30.54 20.31 -7.26
C ARG A 370 30.81 18.82 -7.55
N LYS A 371 31.27 18.54 -8.77
CA LYS A 371 31.76 17.20 -9.14
C LYS A 371 32.88 16.76 -8.18
N GLY A 372 32.81 15.51 -7.71
CA GLY A 372 33.77 14.91 -6.78
C GLY A 372 33.66 15.41 -5.33
N GLN A 373 32.67 16.26 -5.02
CA GLN A 373 32.52 16.82 -3.69
C GLN A 373 31.78 15.86 -2.74
N PHE A 374 32.22 15.77 -1.49
CA PHE A 374 31.47 15.16 -0.41
C PHE A 374 30.63 16.21 0.32
N VAL A 375 29.31 16.12 0.20
CA VAL A 375 28.37 17.06 0.83
C VAL A 375 27.44 16.37 1.83
N ALA A 376 27.06 17.12 2.86
CA ALA A 376 26.15 16.65 3.90
C ALA A 376 24.91 17.54 4.01
N LEU A 377 23.71 16.95 4.10
CA LEU A 377 22.49 17.66 4.47
C LEU A 377 22.17 17.35 5.94
N VAL A 378 22.13 18.40 6.75
CA VAL A 378 22.00 18.33 8.22
C VAL A 378 20.78 19.12 8.67
N GLY A 379 20.14 18.69 9.76
CA GLY A 379 19.06 19.44 10.41
C GLY A 379 18.09 18.54 11.17
N PRO A 380 17.14 19.11 11.93
CA PRO A 380 16.16 18.36 12.71
C PRO A 380 15.31 17.39 11.86
N SER A 381 14.72 16.37 12.48
CA SER A 381 13.75 15.50 11.78
C SER A 381 12.59 16.33 11.19
N GLY A 382 12.16 16.01 9.97
CA GLY A 382 11.07 16.71 9.30
C GLY A 382 11.42 18.05 8.63
N CYS A 383 12.70 18.48 8.61
CA CYS A 383 13.08 19.76 7.99
C CYS A 383 13.21 19.76 6.45
N GLY A 384 12.93 18.65 5.76
CA GLY A 384 12.93 18.56 4.30
C GLY A 384 14.13 17.85 3.64
N LYS A 385 15.10 17.32 4.40
CA LYS A 385 16.30 16.64 3.86
C LYS A 385 15.99 15.49 2.89
N SER A 386 15.12 14.56 3.29
CA SER A 386 14.72 13.43 2.45
C SER A 386 13.93 13.89 1.21
N THR A 387 13.27 15.05 1.28
CA THR A 387 12.61 15.68 0.12
C THR A 387 13.64 16.20 -0.88
N VAL A 388 14.72 16.85 -0.41
CA VAL A 388 15.84 17.27 -1.28
C VAL A 388 16.45 16.05 -1.98
N LEU A 389 16.70 14.95 -1.26
CA LEU A 389 17.17 13.71 -1.88
C LEU A 389 16.18 13.19 -2.92
N SER A 390 14.88 13.18 -2.61
CA SER A 390 13.86 12.67 -3.53
C SER A 390 13.79 13.49 -4.82
N LEU A 391 14.03 14.80 -4.76
CA LEU A 391 14.14 15.67 -5.93
C LEU A 391 15.42 15.40 -6.73
N ILE A 392 16.56 15.19 -6.08
CA ILE A 392 17.83 14.81 -6.74
C ILE A 392 17.70 13.45 -7.43
N LEU A 393 17.04 12.47 -6.79
CA LEU A 393 16.75 11.17 -7.38
C LEU A 393 15.68 11.24 -8.51
N ARG A 394 15.11 12.43 -8.74
CA ARG A 394 13.97 12.70 -9.63
C ARG A 394 12.83 11.70 -9.40
N LEU A 395 12.53 11.46 -8.13
CA LEU A 395 11.34 10.73 -7.67
C LEU A 395 10.11 11.65 -7.62
N TYR A 396 10.37 12.95 -7.52
CA TYR A 396 9.43 14.05 -7.65
C TYR A 396 10.08 15.16 -8.49
N ASP A 397 9.27 15.97 -9.17
CA ASP A 397 9.72 17.21 -9.80
C ASP A 397 9.32 18.42 -8.94
N PRO A 398 10.15 19.48 -8.87
CA PRO A 398 9.83 20.68 -8.11
C PRO A 398 8.63 21.44 -8.70
N LYS A 399 7.84 22.11 -7.85
CA LYS A 399 6.70 22.94 -8.32
C LYS A 399 7.16 24.30 -8.83
N GLN A 400 8.20 24.85 -8.20
CA GLN A 400 8.88 26.08 -8.61
C GLN A 400 10.39 25.86 -8.51
N GLY A 401 11.16 26.58 -9.33
CA GLY A 401 12.60 26.38 -9.45
C GLY A 401 12.96 25.21 -10.36
N ALA A 402 14.22 24.80 -10.30
CA ALA A 402 14.77 23.70 -11.08
C ALA A 402 15.82 22.92 -10.28
N VAL A 403 15.93 21.62 -10.56
CA VAL A 403 17.11 20.84 -10.17
C VAL A 403 17.93 20.68 -11.44
N ARG A 404 19.21 21.04 -11.40
CA ARG A 404 20.07 21.07 -12.58
C ARG A 404 21.33 20.26 -12.39
N ILE A 405 21.78 19.63 -13.47
CA ILE A 405 23.12 19.06 -13.58
C ILE A 405 23.86 19.84 -14.67
N ASP A 406 24.95 20.49 -14.27
CA ASP A 406 25.63 21.53 -15.04
C ASP A 406 24.60 22.59 -15.52
N ASP A 407 24.46 22.78 -16.83
CA ASP A 407 23.51 23.73 -17.42
C ASP A 407 22.14 23.12 -17.78
N HIS A 408 21.88 21.86 -17.42
CA HIS A 408 20.69 21.12 -17.85
C HIS A 408 19.71 20.90 -16.70
N ASP A 409 18.44 21.22 -16.91
CA ASP A 409 17.37 20.81 -15.99
C ASP A 409 17.22 19.28 -16.02
N LEU A 410 17.08 18.65 -14.85
CA LEU A 410 16.87 17.21 -14.77
C LEU A 410 15.62 16.75 -15.52
N ARG A 411 14.63 17.63 -15.74
CA ARG A 411 13.42 17.37 -16.52
C ARG A 411 13.70 17.12 -18.01
N ASP A 412 14.79 17.67 -18.53
CA ASP A 412 15.20 17.56 -19.94
C ASP A 412 16.07 16.32 -20.21
N ILE A 413 16.39 15.53 -19.19
CA ILE A 413 17.22 14.33 -19.27
C ILE A 413 16.33 13.09 -19.15
N ARG A 414 16.64 12.02 -19.89
CA ARG A 414 15.89 10.77 -19.77
C ARG A 414 16.08 10.14 -18.39
N GLN A 415 14.98 9.79 -17.70
CA GLN A 415 15.04 9.25 -16.32
C GLN A 415 15.96 8.04 -16.16
N ALA A 416 15.93 7.12 -17.13
CA ALA A 416 16.77 5.92 -17.10
C ALA A 416 18.28 6.26 -17.11
N VAL A 417 18.66 7.29 -17.87
CA VAL A 417 20.05 7.75 -18.00
C VAL A 417 20.46 8.50 -16.75
N TRP A 418 19.62 9.43 -16.26
CA TRP A 418 19.87 10.15 -15.00
C TRP A 418 20.07 9.18 -13.84
N ARG A 419 19.08 8.30 -13.61
CA ARG A 419 19.15 7.32 -12.52
C ARG A 419 20.30 6.34 -12.74
N GLY A 420 20.70 6.04 -13.97
CA GLY A 420 21.89 5.26 -14.32
C GLY A 420 23.17 5.74 -13.61
N ARG A 421 23.34 7.06 -13.44
CA ARG A 421 24.50 7.69 -12.79
C ARG A 421 24.44 7.72 -11.26
N LEU A 422 23.30 7.36 -10.67
CA LEU A 422 23.04 7.44 -9.24
C LEU A 422 23.08 6.05 -8.59
N ALA A 423 23.58 5.96 -7.35
CA ALA A 423 23.23 4.84 -6.47
C ALA A 423 22.77 5.35 -5.10
N PRO A 424 21.49 5.13 -4.74
CA PRO A 424 21.00 5.43 -3.41
C PRO A 424 21.21 4.25 -2.46
N VAL A 425 21.68 4.56 -1.25
CA VAL A 425 21.60 3.71 -0.05
C VAL A 425 20.61 4.40 0.89
N LEU A 426 19.39 3.89 0.94
CA LEU A 426 18.30 4.52 1.68
C LEU A 426 18.30 4.08 3.16
N GLN A 427 17.55 4.79 4.00
CA GLN A 427 17.36 4.42 5.41
C GLN A 427 16.71 3.02 5.52
N ASP A 428 15.59 2.82 4.81
CA ASP A 428 14.90 1.53 4.70
C ASP A 428 15.28 0.81 3.41
N ASN A 429 16.28 -0.06 3.50
CA ASN A 429 16.77 -0.82 2.35
C ASN A 429 15.86 -2.01 2.03
N PHE A 430 15.14 -1.91 0.91
CA PHE A 430 14.30 -2.98 0.39
C PHE A 430 15.12 -4.07 -0.30
N LEU A 431 14.86 -5.32 0.09
CA LEU A 431 15.37 -6.52 -0.57
C LEU A 431 14.20 -7.34 -1.13
N PHE A 432 14.36 -7.81 -2.37
CA PHE A 432 13.40 -8.69 -3.02
C PHE A 432 13.55 -10.11 -2.50
N ASP A 433 12.45 -10.88 -2.48
CA ASP A 433 12.44 -12.29 -2.06
C ASP A 433 13.13 -13.21 -3.08
N THR A 434 14.45 -13.05 -3.16
CA THR A 434 15.39 -13.73 -4.05
C THR A 434 16.65 -14.07 -3.26
N THR A 435 17.69 -14.60 -3.91
CA THR A 435 18.96 -14.86 -3.22
C THR A 435 19.71 -13.57 -2.86
N ILE A 436 20.65 -13.65 -1.92
CA ILE A 436 21.57 -12.53 -1.61
C ILE A 436 22.32 -12.10 -2.87
N ARG A 437 22.81 -13.07 -3.66
CA ARG A 437 23.49 -12.82 -4.93
C ARG A 437 22.65 -11.98 -5.89
N GLU A 438 21.41 -12.40 -6.13
CA GLU A 438 20.49 -11.70 -7.03
C GLU A 438 20.18 -10.30 -6.51
N ASN A 439 19.98 -10.14 -5.20
CA ASN A 439 19.76 -8.83 -4.59
C ASN A 439 20.93 -7.85 -4.78
N ILE A 440 22.18 -8.32 -4.73
CA ILE A 440 23.36 -7.48 -5.00
C ILE A 440 23.43 -7.18 -6.51
N ARG A 441 23.21 -8.19 -7.36
CA ARG A 441 23.20 -8.07 -8.83
C ARG A 441 22.16 -7.08 -9.37
N LEU A 442 21.13 -6.73 -8.61
CA LEU A 442 20.21 -5.63 -8.98
C LEU A 442 20.91 -4.27 -9.16
N GLY A 443 22.13 -4.09 -8.66
CA GLY A 443 22.94 -2.90 -8.93
C GLY A 443 23.39 -2.81 -10.39
N ARG A 444 23.67 -3.96 -11.02
CA ARG A 444 24.03 -4.12 -12.42
C ARG A 444 23.72 -5.54 -12.88
N LEU A 445 22.64 -5.72 -13.65
CA LEU A 445 22.08 -7.04 -13.98
C LEU A 445 23.06 -7.95 -14.74
N GLU A 446 23.93 -7.36 -15.57
CA GLU A 446 24.93 -8.06 -16.37
C GLU A 446 26.20 -8.43 -15.58
N ALA A 447 26.28 -8.11 -14.29
CA ALA A 447 27.47 -8.37 -13.49
C ALA A 447 27.71 -9.86 -13.24
N THR A 448 28.97 -10.28 -13.36
CA THR A 448 29.36 -11.67 -13.13
C THR A 448 29.26 -12.03 -11.64
N ASP A 449 29.34 -13.33 -11.32
CA ASP A 449 29.37 -13.77 -9.91
C ASP A 449 30.58 -13.18 -9.17
N GLU A 450 31.73 -13.09 -9.83
CA GLU A 450 32.97 -12.57 -9.25
C GLU A 450 32.87 -11.08 -8.90
N GLU A 451 32.23 -10.29 -9.77
CA GLU A 451 32.00 -8.86 -9.52
C GLU A 451 31.03 -8.65 -8.35
N VAL A 452 30.00 -9.50 -8.25
CA VAL A 452 29.07 -9.49 -7.11
C VAL A 452 29.80 -9.82 -5.81
N GLU A 453 30.67 -10.82 -5.81
CA GLU A 453 31.48 -11.19 -4.64
C GLU A 453 32.50 -10.08 -4.28
N ALA A 454 33.11 -9.43 -5.27
CA ALA A 454 34.00 -8.29 -5.05
C ALA A 454 33.28 -7.11 -4.40
N ALA A 455 32.06 -6.79 -4.86
CA ALA A 455 31.23 -5.74 -4.26
C ALA A 455 30.82 -6.09 -2.81
N ALA A 456 30.51 -7.35 -2.53
CA ALA A 456 30.19 -7.83 -1.18
C ALA A 456 31.39 -7.79 -0.23
N LYS A 457 32.61 -8.06 -0.73
CA LYS A 457 33.85 -7.86 0.04
C LYS A 457 34.07 -6.39 0.34
N ALA A 458 33.94 -5.53 -0.66
CA ALA A 458 34.08 -4.09 -0.49
C ALA A 458 33.05 -3.49 0.49
N ALA A 459 31.88 -4.12 0.65
CA ALA A 459 30.85 -3.74 1.62
C ALA A 459 30.95 -4.46 2.97
N GLU A 460 32.05 -5.18 3.25
CA GLU A 460 32.32 -5.86 4.52
C GLU A 460 31.20 -6.86 4.92
N ILE A 461 30.65 -7.60 3.95
CA ILE A 461 29.57 -8.58 4.17
C ILE A 461 29.87 -9.98 3.63
N ASP A 462 30.90 -10.15 2.78
CA ASP A 462 31.27 -11.44 2.19
C ASP A 462 31.49 -12.55 3.23
N GLU A 463 32.23 -12.29 4.31
CA GLU A 463 32.46 -13.31 5.35
C GLU A 463 31.17 -13.76 6.03
N VAL A 464 30.27 -12.82 6.31
CA VAL A 464 28.97 -13.10 6.94
C VAL A 464 28.13 -13.96 6.00
N ILE A 465 28.13 -13.63 4.70
CA ILE A 465 27.41 -14.40 3.68
C ILE A 465 28.00 -15.81 3.58
N ARG A 466 29.32 -15.97 3.51
CA ARG A 466 29.99 -17.28 3.42
C ARG A 466 29.74 -18.19 4.62
N LYS A 467 29.53 -17.62 5.81
CA LYS A 467 29.16 -18.35 7.03
C LYS A 467 27.69 -18.82 7.03
N MET A 468 26.84 -18.33 6.13
CA MET A 468 25.46 -18.79 6.02
C MET A 468 25.38 -20.19 5.38
N PRO A 469 24.38 -21.03 5.74
CA PRO A 469 24.28 -22.41 5.25
C PRO A 469 24.25 -22.58 3.73
N ARG A 470 23.79 -21.56 2.99
CA ARG A 470 23.73 -21.55 1.51
C ARG A 470 24.59 -20.46 0.88
N GLY A 471 25.46 -19.80 1.65
CA GLY A 471 26.30 -18.73 1.14
C GLY A 471 25.48 -17.64 0.43
N TYR A 472 25.96 -17.24 -0.74
CA TYR A 472 25.29 -16.30 -1.66
C TYR A 472 23.93 -16.77 -2.19
N LYS A 473 23.63 -18.07 -2.13
CA LYS A 473 22.33 -18.65 -2.55
C LYS A 473 21.29 -18.63 -1.42
N THR A 474 21.61 -18.06 -0.27
CA THR A 474 20.65 -17.86 0.83
C THR A 474 19.53 -16.94 0.36
N LYS A 475 18.27 -17.35 0.55
CA LYS A 475 17.10 -16.50 0.27
C LYS A 475 16.93 -15.49 1.40
N VAL A 476 16.59 -14.25 1.07
CA VAL A 476 16.46 -13.18 2.07
C VAL A 476 15.05 -13.08 2.69
N GLY A 477 14.05 -13.72 2.08
CA GLY A 477 12.65 -13.66 2.48
C GLY A 477 11.96 -12.35 2.08
N GLN A 478 10.66 -12.25 2.35
CA GLN A 478 9.88 -11.04 2.07
C GLN A 478 10.51 -9.81 2.75
N ARG A 479 10.80 -8.77 1.97
CA ARG A 479 11.44 -7.51 2.41
C ARG A 479 12.76 -7.72 3.18
N GLY A 480 13.44 -8.84 2.98
CA GLY A 480 14.68 -9.16 3.71
C GLY A 480 14.48 -9.55 5.18
N GLY A 481 13.31 -10.07 5.55
CA GLY A 481 12.95 -10.42 6.94
C GLY A 481 13.82 -11.49 7.60
N GLN A 482 14.62 -12.25 6.84
CA GLN A 482 15.56 -13.24 7.38
C GLN A 482 16.94 -12.66 7.76
N LEU A 483 17.15 -11.37 7.53
CA LEU A 483 18.43 -10.69 7.77
C LEU A 483 18.30 -9.65 8.88
N SER A 484 19.40 -9.37 9.57
CA SER A 484 19.46 -8.24 10.51
C SER A 484 19.44 -6.89 9.76
N GLY A 485 19.10 -5.80 10.47
CA GLY A 485 19.11 -4.45 9.89
C GLY A 485 20.46 -4.08 9.25
N GLY A 486 21.55 -4.30 9.99
CA GLY A 486 22.91 -4.06 9.48
C GLY A 486 23.30 -4.94 8.28
N GLN A 487 22.84 -6.20 8.21
CA GLN A 487 23.05 -7.06 7.04
C GLN A 487 22.33 -6.54 5.80
N ARG A 488 21.06 -6.12 5.94
CA ARG A 488 20.31 -5.52 4.83
C ARG A 488 20.98 -4.25 4.31
N GLN A 489 21.49 -3.43 5.23
CA GLN A 489 22.20 -2.20 4.91
C GLN A 489 23.49 -2.48 4.12
N ARG A 490 24.33 -3.43 4.57
CA ARG A 490 25.55 -3.80 3.83
C ARG A 490 25.27 -4.39 2.45
N ILE A 491 24.18 -5.15 2.28
CA ILE A 491 23.76 -5.64 0.96
C ILE A 491 23.36 -4.46 0.04
N ALA A 492 22.71 -3.43 0.56
CA ALA A 492 22.40 -2.23 -0.21
C ALA A 492 23.67 -1.44 -0.57
N ILE A 493 24.65 -1.37 0.32
CA ILE A 493 25.97 -0.79 0.04
C ILE A 493 26.68 -1.59 -1.06
N ALA A 494 26.70 -2.92 -0.98
CA ALA A 494 27.25 -3.78 -2.03
C ALA A 494 26.56 -3.54 -3.39
N ARG A 495 25.23 -3.37 -3.39
CA ARG A 495 24.45 -3.02 -4.59
C ARG A 495 24.88 -1.67 -5.17
N ALA A 496 25.13 -0.67 -4.31
CA ALA A 496 25.59 0.64 -4.73
C ALA A 496 27.02 0.60 -5.29
N ILE A 497 27.93 -0.16 -4.66
CA ILE A 497 29.30 -0.37 -5.14
C ILE A 497 29.30 -1.05 -6.51
N LEU A 498 28.54 -2.12 -6.68
CA LEU A 498 28.47 -2.87 -7.94
C LEU A 498 27.98 -2.01 -9.11
N ARG A 499 27.08 -1.06 -8.83
CA ARG A 499 26.54 -0.14 -9.83
C ARG A 499 27.57 0.85 -10.36
N ASP A 500 28.61 1.14 -9.58
CA ASP A 500 29.66 2.11 -9.91
C ASP A 500 29.13 3.51 -10.31
N PRO A 501 28.35 4.19 -9.44
CA PRO A 501 27.73 5.48 -9.75
C PRO A 501 28.70 6.67 -9.79
N THR A 502 28.35 7.71 -10.54
CA THR A 502 29.05 9.01 -10.48
C THR A 502 28.61 9.83 -9.25
N ILE A 503 27.36 9.64 -8.81
CA ILE A 503 26.79 10.29 -7.62
C ILE A 503 26.28 9.20 -6.66
N LEU A 504 26.86 9.16 -5.46
CA LEU A 504 26.44 8.25 -4.39
C LEU A 504 25.55 9.03 -3.41
N VAL A 505 24.35 8.51 -3.16
CA VAL A 505 23.40 9.11 -2.22
C VAL A 505 23.27 8.21 -1.00
N LEU A 506 23.53 8.76 0.18
CA LEU A 506 23.52 8.05 1.46
C LEU A 506 22.46 8.66 2.37
N ASP A 507 21.43 7.92 2.73
CA ASP A 507 20.40 8.36 3.69
C ASP A 507 20.49 7.50 4.95
N GLU A 508 21.10 8.04 6.00
CA GLU A 508 21.36 7.35 7.27
C GLU A 508 22.05 5.98 7.10
N ALA A 509 23.01 5.90 6.18
CA ALA A 509 23.64 4.64 5.74
C ALA A 509 24.41 3.85 6.83
N THR A 510 24.55 4.38 8.06
CA THR A 510 25.17 3.67 9.19
C THR A 510 24.28 3.52 10.42
N SER A 511 23.01 3.95 10.36
CA SER A 511 22.16 4.04 11.55
C SER A 511 21.85 2.70 12.22
N ALA A 512 21.78 1.62 11.43
CA ALA A 512 21.44 0.27 11.86
C ALA A 512 22.66 -0.62 12.20
N LEU A 513 23.85 -0.03 12.31
CA LEU A 513 25.10 -0.72 12.60
C LEU A 513 25.55 -0.52 14.06
N ASP A 514 26.24 -1.54 14.55
CA ASP A 514 27.12 -1.54 15.73
C ASP A 514 28.38 -0.68 15.48
N ALA A 515 29.00 -0.19 16.56
CA ALA A 515 30.06 0.81 16.50
C ALA A 515 31.30 0.37 15.70
N THR A 516 31.74 -0.88 15.88
CA THR A 516 32.91 -1.44 15.18
C THR A 516 32.62 -1.61 13.68
N SER A 517 31.44 -2.11 13.33
CA SER A 517 31.00 -2.22 11.93
C SER A 517 30.76 -0.86 11.27
N GLU A 518 30.32 0.14 12.02
CA GLU A 518 30.12 1.51 11.54
C GLU A 518 31.45 2.17 11.14
N ALA A 519 32.51 2.00 11.94
CA ALA A 519 33.83 2.55 11.61
C ALA A 519 34.38 1.99 10.29
N ALA A 520 34.34 0.66 10.12
CA ALA A 520 34.79 -0.01 8.89
C ALA A 520 33.99 0.42 7.65
N ILE A 521 32.67 0.61 7.81
CA ILE A 521 31.80 1.06 6.72
C ILE A 521 32.03 2.53 6.41
N ASN A 522 32.23 3.39 7.41
CA ASN A 522 32.59 4.79 7.20
C ASN A 522 33.93 4.93 6.46
N GLU A 523 34.92 4.10 6.78
CA GLU A 523 36.19 4.06 6.03
C GLU A 523 35.95 3.66 4.57
N THR A 524 35.14 2.63 4.34
CA THR A 524 34.75 2.19 2.99
C THR A 524 34.04 3.31 2.22
N LEU A 525 33.07 3.98 2.84
CA LEU A 525 32.34 5.10 2.23
C LEU A 525 33.27 6.28 1.95
N THR A 526 34.21 6.57 2.83
CA THR A 526 35.24 7.62 2.65
C THR A 526 36.13 7.30 1.46
N ARG A 527 36.55 6.04 1.29
CA ARG A 527 37.30 5.59 0.12
C ARG A 527 36.49 5.73 -1.16
N LEU A 528 35.21 5.34 -1.14
CA LEU A 528 34.29 5.50 -2.28
C LEU A 528 34.04 6.97 -2.63
N ALA A 529 34.12 7.87 -1.65
CA ALA A 529 33.91 9.30 -1.84
C ALA A 529 35.04 9.99 -2.60
N LYS A 530 36.27 9.45 -2.62
CA LYS A 530 37.42 10.11 -3.25
C LYS A 530 37.25 10.34 -4.76
N ASP A 531 36.56 9.43 -5.44
CA ASP A 531 36.41 9.45 -6.90
C ASP A 531 34.99 9.80 -7.36
N ARG A 532 34.09 10.19 -6.43
CA ARG A 532 32.65 10.33 -6.68
C ARG A 532 32.09 11.57 -5.99
N THR A 533 31.00 12.11 -6.51
CA THR A 533 30.19 13.06 -5.73
C THR A 533 29.38 12.27 -4.71
N VAL A 534 29.47 12.63 -3.43
CA VAL A 534 28.74 11.95 -2.35
C VAL A 534 27.79 12.93 -1.68
N ILE A 535 26.52 12.54 -1.57
CA ILE A 535 25.47 13.32 -0.92
C ILE A 535 24.97 12.50 0.27
N SER A 536 25.30 12.94 1.48
CA SER A 536 24.93 12.25 2.71
C SER A 536 23.87 13.00 3.49
N VAL A 537 22.82 12.31 3.90
CA VAL A 537 21.86 12.76 4.91
C VAL A 537 22.11 11.96 6.16
N THR A 538 22.44 12.64 7.24
CA THR A 538 22.74 11.99 8.52
C THR A 538 22.20 12.81 9.67
N HIS A 539 21.74 12.13 10.71
CA HIS A 539 21.56 12.72 12.02
C HIS A 539 22.84 12.64 12.86
N ARG A 540 23.85 11.85 12.45
CA ARG A 540 25.14 11.69 13.13
C ARG A 540 26.14 12.65 12.54
N LEU A 541 26.42 13.73 13.26
CA LEU A 541 27.29 14.78 12.72
C LEU A 541 28.76 14.36 12.64
N SER A 542 29.17 13.39 13.45
CA SER A 542 30.53 12.83 13.43
C SER A 542 30.91 12.23 12.08
N SER A 543 29.95 11.67 11.33
CA SER A 543 30.22 11.09 10.00
C SER A 543 30.37 12.12 8.88
N VAL A 544 30.11 13.40 9.16
CA VAL A 544 30.15 14.49 8.16
C VAL A 544 31.12 15.62 8.53
N VAL A 545 31.99 15.39 9.51
CA VAL A 545 33.08 16.31 9.87
C VAL A 545 34.00 16.58 8.67
N ASN A 546 34.28 15.53 7.89
CA ASN A 546 35.14 15.59 6.71
C ASN A 546 34.40 15.98 5.43
N ALA A 547 33.13 16.43 5.52
CA ALA A 547 32.40 16.90 4.35
C ALA A 547 33.01 18.22 3.84
N ASP A 548 33.21 18.30 2.52
CA ASP A 548 33.70 19.51 1.86
C ASP A 548 32.73 20.68 2.01
N GLN A 549 31.44 20.38 2.14
CA GLN A 549 30.37 21.33 2.36
C GLN A 549 29.21 20.69 3.13
N ILE A 550 28.70 21.40 4.13
CA ILE A 550 27.52 21.02 4.91
C ILE A 550 26.41 22.03 4.64
N PHE A 551 25.21 21.53 4.37
CA PHE A 551 23.99 22.31 4.15
C PHE A 551 23.02 22.06 5.31
N VAL A 552 22.66 23.12 6.04
CA VAL A 552 21.88 23.02 7.28
C VAL A 552 20.46 23.51 7.03
N PHE A 553 19.50 22.61 7.22
CA PHE A 553 18.09 22.84 6.95
C PHE A 553 17.27 23.03 8.24
N GLN A 554 16.36 23.99 8.21
CA GLN A 554 15.34 24.21 9.24
C GLN A 554 14.03 24.61 8.58
N GLN A 555 12.92 23.97 8.98
CA GLN A 555 11.57 24.30 8.50
C GLN A 555 11.46 24.43 6.96
N GLY A 556 12.10 23.51 6.21
CA GLY A 556 12.03 23.50 4.75
C GLY A 556 12.88 24.54 4.04
N ARG A 557 13.77 25.25 4.75
CA ARG A 557 14.69 26.25 4.18
C ARG A 557 16.15 25.89 4.48
N LEU A 558 17.04 26.32 3.60
CA LEU A 558 18.48 26.28 3.83
C LEU A 558 18.87 27.49 4.68
N ILE A 559 19.39 27.28 5.88
CA ILE A 559 19.74 28.35 6.84
C ILE A 559 21.23 28.61 6.86
N GLU A 560 22.05 27.56 6.80
CA GLU A 560 23.50 27.69 6.83
C GLU A 560 24.17 26.79 5.80
N GLN A 561 25.34 27.23 5.33
CA GLN A 561 26.21 26.43 4.49
C GLN A 561 27.69 26.78 4.75
N GLY A 562 28.56 25.77 4.70
CA GLY A 562 30.01 25.92 4.89
C GLY A 562 30.68 24.61 5.31
N ARG A 563 31.97 24.68 5.63
CA ARG A 563 32.72 23.55 6.22
C ARG A 563 32.43 23.39 7.71
N HIS A 564 32.75 22.23 8.27
CA HIS A 564 32.58 21.91 9.68
C HIS A 564 33.13 23.03 10.60
N GLU A 565 34.40 23.39 10.45
CA GLU A 565 35.08 24.40 11.27
C GLU A 565 34.42 25.79 11.15
N GLU A 566 34.01 26.17 9.93
CA GLU A 566 33.36 27.45 9.64
C GLU A 566 31.98 27.54 10.31
N LEU A 567 31.19 26.47 10.25
CA LEU A 567 29.86 26.42 10.84
C LEU A 567 29.91 26.34 12.37
N LEU A 568 30.92 25.67 12.93
CA LEU A 568 31.16 25.69 14.38
C LEU A 568 31.53 27.09 14.88
N ALA A 569 32.43 27.79 14.17
CA ALA A 569 32.85 29.14 14.54
C ALA A 569 31.70 30.16 14.52
N ARG A 570 30.68 29.96 13.68
CA ARG A 570 29.48 30.81 13.62
C ARG A 570 28.56 30.67 14.83
N GLY A 571 28.60 29.55 15.56
CA GLY A 571 27.79 29.36 16.78
C GLY A 571 26.28 29.24 16.57
N ASN A 572 25.82 29.01 15.34
CA ASN A 572 24.40 28.95 14.97
C ASN A 572 23.82 27.52 15.13
N LEU A 573 22.80 27.16 14.35
CA LEU A 573 22.06 25.90 14.45
C LEU A 573 22.97 24.68 14.30
N TYR A 574 23.93 24.70 13.35
CA TYR A 574 24.88 23.59 13.22
C TYR A 574 25.70 23.36 14.49
N ALA A 575 26.26 24.43 15.08
CA ALA A 575 27.06 24.35 16.29
C ALA A 575 26.24 23.83 17.47
N GLN A 576 24.97 24.23 17.58
CA GLN A 576 24.04 23.72 18.60
C GLN A 576 23.78 22.21 18.42
N LEU A 577 23.54 21.77 17.19
CA LEU A 577 23.35 20.35 16.88
C LEU A 577 24.64 19.55 17.15
N TRP A 578 25.80 20.09 16.81
CA TRP A 578 27.10 19.48 17.06
C TRP A 578 27.37 19.34 18.55
N GLN A 579 27.21 20.41 19.32
CA GLN A 579 27.45 20.39 20.76
C GLN A 579 26.60 19.33 21.47
N LYS A 580 25.38 19.06 20.99
CA LYS A 580 24.54 17.99 21.53
C LYS A 580 25.17 16.60 21.34
N GLN A 581 25.78 16.34 20.19
CA GLN A 581 26.29 15.01 19.83
C GLN A 581 27.78 14.81 20.12
N ALA A 582 28.55 15.89 20.23
CA ALA A 582 30.00 15.84 20.42
C ALA A 582 30.39 15.58 21.88
N GLY A 583 31.64 15.15 22.08
CA GLY A 583 32.25 14.98 23.40
C GLY A 583 31.80 13.73 24.16
N PHE A 584 31.60 12.65 23.42
CA PHE A 584 31.56 11.29 23.93
C PHE A 584 32.68 10.50 23.26
N GLU A 585 33.55 9.87 24.04
CA GLU A 585 34.65 9.03 23.56
C GLU A 585 34.30 7.56 23.85
N ALA A 586 34.63 6.66 22.93
CA ALA A 586 34.40 5.24 23.09
C ALA A 586 35.75 4.51 22.97
N ASP A 587 36.14 3.74 23.97
CA ASP A 587 37.40 2.99 23.94
C ASP A 587 37.19 1.63 23.23
N GLY A 588 38.10 1.31 22.29
CA GLY A 588 38.29 0.06 21.54
C GLY A 588 37.07 -0.70 20.99
N ASP A 589 36.22 -1.22 21.89
CA ASP A 589 35.11 -2.15 21.64
C ASP A 589 33.70 -1.52 21.80
N GLY A 590 33.61 -0.23 22.14
CA GLY A 590 32.33 0.47 22.28
C GLY A 590 31.52 0.11 23.53
N ALA A 591 32.12 -0.63 24.47
CA ALA A 591 31.54 -1.01 25.75
C ALA A 591 31.71 0.09 26.83
N ASP A 592 32.84 0.78 26.82
CA ASP A 592 33.12 1.92 27.71
C ASP A 592 33.01 3.23 26.92
N ILE A 593 31.91 3.94 27.15
CA ILE A 593 31.70 5.30 26.64
C ILE A 593 31.99 6.27 27.78
N THR A 594 32.87 7.23 27.56
CA THR A 594 33.17 8.31 28.50
C THR A 594 32.68 9.64 27.92
N VAL A 595 32.37 10.59 28.81
CA VAL A 595 31.98 11.96 28.43
C VAL A 595 33.19 12.88 28.58
N THR A 596 33.40 13.82 27.66
CA THR A 596 34.52 14.76 27.75
C THR A 596 34.21 15.94 28.67
N VAL A 597 35.26 16.59 29.19
CA VAL A 597 35.14 17.80 30.01
C VAL A 597 34.39 18.91 29.27
N ASP A 598 34.69 19.10 27.98
CA ASP A 598 34.03 20.11 27.15
C ASP A 598 32.52 19.86 27.01
N ARG A 599 32.11 18.58 26.96
CA ARG A 599 30.70 18.21 26.89
C ARG A 599 29.98 18.50 28.20
N LEU A 600 30.59 18.16 29.32
CA LEU A 600 30.02 18.51 30.62
C LEU A 600 29.89 20.03 30.77
N LYS A 601 30.89 20.80 30.33
CA LYS A 601 30.85 22.27 30.37
C LYS A 601 29.73 22.88 29.52
N ALA A 602 29.29 22.20 28.46
CA ALA A 602 28.16 22.63 27.63
C ALA A 602 26.79 22.41 28.30
N ILE A 603 26.71 21.60 29.36
CA ILE A 603 25.49 21.39 30.12
C ILE A 603 25.29 22.60 31.05
N PRO A 604 24.18 23.36 30.96
CA PRO A 604 23.99 24.59 31.73
C PRO A 604 24.15 24.43 33.25
N LEU A 605 23.86 23.22 33.77
CA LEU A 605 24.04 22.90 35.17
C LEU A 605 25.53 22.84 35.56
N LEU A 606 26.37 22.31 34.67
CA LEU A 606 27.78 22.01 34.93
C LEU A 606 28.73 23.06 34.34
N SER A 607 28.22 24.04 33.59
CA SER A 607 29.02 25.02 32.86
C SER A 607 29.87 25.95 33.73
N ARG A 608 29.53 26.08 35.03
CA ARG A 608 30.25 26.91 36.01
C ARG A 608 31.26 26.15 36.85
N LEU A 609 31.39 24.84 36.65
CA LEU A 609 32.45 24.04 37.27
C LEU A 609 33.80 24.36 36.63
N ASP A 610 34.87 24.29 37.43
CA ASP A 610 36.23 24.37 36.92
C ASP A 610 36.63 23.06 36.22
N ASN A 611 37.67 23.13 35.39
CA ASN A 611 38.07 21.99 34.56
C ASN A 611 38.54 20.79 35.41
N ASP A 612 39.10 21.03 36.62
CA ASP A 612 39.54 19.96 37.54
C ASP A 612 38.35 19.20 38.15
N ALA A 613 37.29 19.90 38.60
CA ALA A 613 36.09 19.23 39.08
C ALA A 613 35.35 18.51 37.94
N LEU A 614 35.31 19.09 36.74
CA LEU A 614 34.74 18.43 35.57
C LEU A 614 35.52 17.15 35.21
N ALA A 615 36.85 17.18 35.23
CA ALA A 615 37.68 16.01 34.97
C ALA A 615 37.43 14.88 36.00
N LYS A 616 37.27 15.23 37.29
CA LYS A 616 36.83 14.27 38.31
C LYS A 616 35.44 13.70 38.03
N LEU A 617 34.50 14.50 37.54
CA LEU A 617 33.14 14.01 37.23
C LEU A 617 33.12 13.02 36.06
N VAL A 618 33.98 13.21 35.06
CA VAL A 618 34.09 12.30 33.90
C VAL A 618 34.29 10.85 34.35
N SER A 619 35.15 10.60 35.34
CA SER A 619 35.44 9.24 35.82
C SER A 619 34.33 8.59 36.66
N HIS A 620 33.27 9.34 36.99
CA HIS A 620 32.14 8.85 37.79
C HIS A 620 30.88 8.58 36.96
N PHE A 621 30.92 8.80 35.64
CA PHE A 621 29.83 8.41 34.76
C PHE A 621 29.89 6.92 34.45
N GLU A 622 28.79 6.23 34.71
CA GLU A 622 28.63 4.81 34.42
C GLU A 622 27.75 4.62 33.16
N PRO A 623 28.23 3.93 32.12
CA PRO A 623 27.43 3.63 30.94
C PRO A 623 26.35 2.59 31.24
N GLY A 624 25.17 2.78 30.64
CA GLY A 624 24.03 1.86 30.73
C GLY A 624 23.36 1.70 29.38
N GLN A 625 23.10 0.44 28.99
CA GLN A 625 22.38 0.10 27.76
C GLN A 625 20.93 -0.32 28.06
N PHE A 626 20.00 0.24 27.28
CA PHE A 626 18.57 0.05 27.45
C PHE A 626 17.93 -0.37 26.12
N GLY A 627 17.21 -1.50 26.13
CA GLY A 627 16.44 -1.96 24.96
C GLY A 627 15.14 -1.17 24.79
N VAL A 628 14.52 -1.26 23.60
CA VAL A 628 13.28 -0.55 23.24
C VAL A 628 12.16 -0.80 24.27
N GLY A 629 11.41 0.25 24.61
CA GLY A 629 10.26 0.19 25.51
C GLY A 629 10.60 0.08 27.00
N ARG A 630 11.88 0.03 27.37
CA ARG A 630 12.30 -0.07 28.77
C ARG A 630 12.09 1.26 29.50
N VAL A 631 11.45 1.21 30.65
CA VAL A 631 11.36 2.36 31.57
C VAL A 631 12.72 2.51 32.26
N VAL A 632 13.35 3.66 32.08
CA VAL A 632 14.66 4.00 32.67
C VAL A 632 14.46 4.54 34.08
N VAL A 633 13.39 5.32 34.27
CA VAL A 633 13.01 5.95 35.53
C VAL A 633 11.49 6.03 35.60
N GLN A 634 10.89 5.73 36.74
CA GLN A 634 9.46 5.84 36.97
C GLN A 634 9.12 7.05 37.85
N GLU A 635 7.96 7.68 37.62
CA GLU A 635 7.45 8.74 38.51
C GLU A 635 7.36 8.22 39.94
N GLY A 636 7.87 9.00 40.90
CA GLY A 636 7.94 8.62 42.32
C GLY A 636 9.21 7.87 42.73
N ASP A 637 10.03 7.40 41.78
CA ASP A 637 11.34 6.80 42.11
C ASP A 637 12.23 7.80 42.88
N PRO A 638 13.16 7.31 43.73
CA PRO A 638 14.16 8.17 44.35
C PRO A 638 15.01 8.90 43.28
N GLY A 639 15.17 10.21 43.45
CA GLY A 639 15.97 11.05 42.56
C GLY A 639 17.46 10.99 42.88
N ASP A 640 18.11 9.86 42.62
CA ASP A 640 19.50 9.61 43.00
C ASP A 640 20.53 9.67 41.85
N LYS A 641 20.07 9.76 40.61
CA LYS A 641 20.93 9.73 39.40
C LYS A 641 20.60 10.82 38.39
N PHE A 642 21.63 11.28 37.69
CA PHE A 642 21.49 12.08 36.48
C PHE A 642 21.83 11.24 35.27
N TYR A 643 21.10 11.44 34.18
CA TYR A 643 21.30 10.69 32.95
C TYR A 643 21.61 11.64 31.81
N LEU A 644 22.66 11.33 31.07
CA LEU A 644 23.04 11.97 29.82
C LEU A 644 22.83 10.96 28.69
N ILE A 645 22.09 11.36 27.66
CA ILE A 645 21.75 10.48 26.55
C ILE A 645 22.91 10.52 25.56
N VAL A 646 23.66 9.42 25.45
CA VAL A 646 24.71 9.29 24.44
C VAL A 646 24.09 8.94 23.09
N ARG A 647 23.18 7.97 23.09
CA ARG A 647 22.53 7.46 21.88
C ARG A 647 21.10 7.04 22.19
N GLY A 648 20.17 7.33 21.28
CA GLY A 648 18.79 6.87 21.30
C GLY A 648 17.76 7.93 21.70
N LYS A 649 16.48 7.62 21.49
CA LYS A 649 15.35 8.49 21.80
C LYS A 649 14.61 7.99 23.03
N LEU A 650 14.23 8.92 23.90
CA LEU A 650 13.49 8.63 25.12
C LEU A 650 12.23 9.50 25.18
N GLU A 651 11.14 8.92 25.65
CA GLU A 651 9.89 9.62 25.91
C GLU A 651 9.78 9.89 27.40
N VAL A 652 9.52 11.15 27.75
CA VAL A 652 9.11 11.56 29.09
C VAL A 652 7.59 11.63 29.11
N PHE A 653 6.97 10.90 30.03
CA PHE A 653 5.52 10.79 30.15
C PHE A 653 5.09 10.85 31.60
N LYS A 654 3.83 11.22 31.81
CA LYS A 654 3.21 11.32 33.13
C LYS A 654 1.87 10.61 33.14
N ASP A 655 1.59 9.86 34.19
CA ASP A 655 0.27 9.28 34.40
C ASP A 655 -0.71 10.36 34.84
N THR A 656 -1.84 10.45 34.14
CA THR A 656 -2.93 11.35 34.53
C THR A 656 -3.87 10.65 35.52
N GLU A 657 -4.66 11.43 36.28
CA GLU A 657 -5.62 10.93 37.27
C GLU A 657 -6.64 9.91 36.72
N TYR A 658 -6.81 9.86 35.39
CA TYR A 658 -7.70 8.92 34.69
C TYR A 658 -6.99 7.68 34.11
N GLY A 659 -5.72 7.42 34.47
CA GLY A 659 -4.97 6.25 34.00
C GLY A 659 -4.53 6.32 32.53
N THR A 660 -4.51 7.52 31.93
CA THR A 660 -3.96 7.73 30.58
C THR A 660 -2.58 8.37 30.65
N GLU A 661 -1.61 7.82 29.92
CA GLU A 661 -0.25 8.35 29.81
C GLU A 661 -0.24 9.64 28.98
N LYS A 662 0.19 10.76 29.56
CA LYS A 662 0.42 12.01 28.83
C LYS A 662 1.90 12.16 28.48
N ARG A 663 2.21 12.11 27.18
CA ARG A 663 3.55 12.44 26.66
C ARG A 663 3.86 13.91 26.92
N LEU A 664 4.95 14.18 27.63
CA LEU A 664 5.44 15.53 27.91
C LEU A 664 6.45 15.99 26.86
N VAL A 665 7.48 15.19 26.61
CA VAL A 665 8.56 15.53 25.67
C VAL A 665 9.28 14.28 25.18
N VAL A 666 9.94 14.38 24.02
CA VAL A 666 10.87 13.35 23.53
C VAL A 666 12.28 13.93 23.61
N LEU A 667 13.14 13.22 24.35
CA LEU A 667 14.57 13.49 24.47
C LEU A 667 15.34 12.68 23.43
N SER A 668 16.47 13.22 22.98
CA SER A 668 17.32 12.66 21.92
C SER A 668 18.79 12.71 22.30
N ASP A 669 19.67 12.21 21.43
CA ASP A 669 21.12 12.24 21.58
C ASP A 669 21.61 13.61 22.07
N GLY A 670 22.34 13.61 23.18
CA GLY A 670 22.83 14.81 23.85
C GLY A 670 21.89 15.44 24.86
N ASP A 671 20.60 15.11 24.87
CA ASP A 671 19.72 15.62 25.90
C ASP A 671 20.02 14.91 27.24
N PHE A 672 19.58 15.51 28.35
CA PHE A 672 19.83 15.01 29.70
C PHE A 672 18.58 15.15 30.56
N PHE A 673 18.51 14.38 31.64
CA PHE A 673 17.42 14.46 32.61
C PHE A 673 17.87 14.03 34.01
N GLY A 674 17.19 14.55 35.03
CA GLY A 674 17.48 14.25 36.43
C GLY A 674 18.32 15.31 37.15
N GLU A 675 18.43 16.50 36.57
CA GLU A 675 19.16 17.64 37.13
C GLU A 675 18.60 18.11 38.48
N ILE A 676 17.28 18.10 38.66
CA ILE A 676 16.63 18.50 39.92
C ILE A 676 16.91 17.47 41.02
N ALA A 677 16.94 16.19 40.65
CA ALA A 677 17.18 15.06 41.54
C ALA A 677 18.60 15.09 42.14
N LEU A 678 19.63 15.40 41.33
CA LEU A 678 21.01 15.57 41.79
C LEU A 678 21.14 16.55 42.96
N LEU A 679 20.41 17.67 42.92
CA LEU A 679 20.64 18.78 43.86
C LEU A 679 19.66 18.77 45.04
N ARG A 680 18.37 18.52 44.80
CA ARG A 680 17.32 18.68 45.83
C ARG A 680 16.88 17.39 46.52
N ASN A 681 17.40 16.22 46.12
CA ASN A 681 17.00 14.91 46.67
C ASN A 681 15.46 14.72 46.70
N VAL A 682 14.81 15.09 45.60
CA VAL A 682 13.35 14.95 45.44
C VAL A 682 13.02 13.74 44.57
N PRO A 683 11.85 13.10 44.75
CA PRO A 683 11.39 12.02 43.88
C PRO A 683 11.25 12.50 42.43
N ARG A 684 11.29 11.54 41.50
CA ARG A 684 11.14 11.79 40.06
C ARG A 684 9.74 12.30 39.75
N THR A 685 9.65 13.39 38.99
CA THR A 685 8.40 14.10 38.68
C THR A 685 7.65 13.54 37.46
N ALA A 686 8.30 12.67 36.68
CA ALA A 686 7.77 12.03 35.49
C ALA A 686 8.53 10.72 35.21
N SER A 687 7.89 9.82 34.48
CA SER A 687 8.47 8.57 33.98
C SER A 687 9.22 8.81 32.66
N VAL A 688 10.26 8.02 32.41
CA VAL A 688 11.06 8.08 31.18
C VAL A 688 11.21 6.68 30.61
N ARG A 689 10.83 6.46 29.35
CA ARG A 689 11.02 5.19 28.63
C ARG A 689 11.78 5.36 27.33
N THR A 690 12.53 4.35 26.92
CA THR A 690 13.24 4.34 25.64
C THR A 690 12.31 4.04 24.47
N LEU A 691 12.36 4.84 23.41
CA LEU A 691 11.67 4.60 22.13
C LEU A 691 12.51 3.79 21.14
N THR A 692 13.84 3.91 21.24
CA THR A 692 14.82 3.15 20.45
C THR A 692 15.79 2.44 21.40
N PRO A 693 16.63 1.49 20.95
CA PRO A 693 17.76 1.06 21.76
C PRO A 693 18.60 2.29 22.12
N SER A 694 18.89 2.47 23.41
CA SER A 694 19.52 3.68 23.92
C SER A 694 20.72 3.37 24.82
N VAL A 695 21.74 4.22 24.76
CA VAL A 695 22.91 4.22 25.62
C VAL A 695 22.92 5.51 26.42
N LEU A 696 22.94 5.39 27.74
CA LEU A 696 22.91 6.50 28.68
C LEU A 696 24.15 6.46 29.56
N LEU A 697 24.69 7.63 29.90
CA LEU A 697 25.67 7.77 30.96
C LEU A 697 24.96 8.24 32.22
N SER A 698 25.12 7.51 33.32
CA SER A 698 24.50 7.83 34.59
C SER A 698 25.53 8.33 35.60
N LEU A 699 25.21 9.42 36.29
CA LEU A 699 26.02 9.97 37.38
C LEU A 699 25.21 9.88 38.68
N SER A 700 25.76 9.21 39.68
CA SER A 700 25.11 9.14 40.99
C SER A 700 25.23 10.44 41.75
N ARG A 701 24.20 10.79 42.51
CA ARG A 701 24.16 11.96 43.39
C ARG A 701 25.27 11.90 44.44
N LYS A 702 25.58 10.71 44.95
CA LYS A 702 26.68 10.53 45.91
C LYS A 702 28.02 10.94 45.29
N ALA A 703 28.35 10.42 44.12
CA ALA A 703 29.58 10.77 43.40
C ALA A 703 29.64 12.27 43.04
N PHE A 704 28.50 12.85 42.63
CA PHE A 704 28.41 14.29 42.36
C PHE A 704 28.68 15.14 43.61
N LEU A 705 28.10 14.79 44.76
CA LEU A 705 28.32 15.51 46.02
C LEU A 705 29.72 15.31 46.58
N GLU A 706 30.31 14.12 46.44
CA GLU A 706 31.70 13.84 46.82
C GLU A 706 32.67 14.70 46.00
N THR A 707 32.43 14.85 44.70
CA THR A 707 33.24 15.72 43.84
C THR A 707 33.09 17.20 44.19
N LEU A 708 31.91 17.62 44.66
CA LEU A 708 31.62 19.00 45.10
C LEU A 708 32.11 19.31 46.52
N ALA A 709 32.40 18.30 47.36
CA ALA A 709 32.85 18.49 48.73
C ALA A 709 34.21 19.23 48.79
N ASP A 710 35.02 19.11 47.73
CA ASP A 710 36.31 19.78 47.58
C ASP A 710 36.18 21.25 47.12
N THR A 711 34.97 21.75 46.79
CA THR A 711 34.80 23.09 46.20
C THR A 711 33.48 23.77 46.66
N PRO A 712 33.45 24.37 47.87
CA PRO A 712 32.22 24.92 48.47
C PRO A 712 31.54 26.04 47.67
N GLN A 713 32.33 26.86 46.97
CA GLN A 713 31.84 28.02 46.19
C GLN A 713 30.95 27.62 45.00
N VAL A 714 31.21 26.46 44.40
CA VAL A 714 30.47 25.94 43.25
C VAL A 714 29.05 25.52 43.65
N ARG A 715 28.86 25.05 44.89
CA ARG A 715 27.56 24.59 45.39
C ARG A 715 26.56 25.74 45.53
N GLU A 716 26.97 26.88 46.07
CA GLU A 716 26.14 28.09 46.16
C GLU A 716 25.77 28.62 44.77
N GLU A 717 26.71 28.56 43.82
CA GLU A 717 26.51 28.99 42.44
C GLU A 717 25.47 28.12 41.70
N LEU A 718 25.53 26.79 41.88
CA LEU A 718 24.57 25.81 41.35
C LEU A 718 23.15 26.02 41.89
N GLU A 719 23.01 26.33 43.18
CA GLU A 719 21.72 26.65 43.80
C GLU A 719 21.11 27.93 43.23
N ARG A 720 21.96 28.93 42.88
CA ARG A 720 21.54 30.18 42.25
C ARG A 720 21.04 29.99 40.82
N VAL A 721 21.74 29.20 40.00
CA VAL A 721 21.32 28.87 38.61
C VAL A 721 19.95 28.17 38.57
N LEU A 722 19.62 27.36 39.59
CA LEU A 722 18.31 26.73 39.73
C LEU A 722 17.20 27.69 40.19
N ALA A 723 17.52 28.71 40.98
CA ALA A 723 16.54 29.72 41.40
C ALA A 723 16.08 30.59 40.22
N GLU A 724 16.95 30.82 39.24
CA GLU A 724 16.66 31.57 38.01
C GLU A 724 15.83 30.78 36.98
N ARG A 725 15.74 29.45 37.11
CA ARG A 725 15.03 28.54 36.17
C ARG A 725 13.60 28.12 36.61
N LYS A 726 13.01 28.82 37.59
CA LYS A 726 11.66 28.53 38.10
C LYS A 726 10.55 28.82 37.11
#